data_AF-A0A3C0EFI4-F1
#
_entry.id   AF-A0A3C0EFI4-F1
#
_cell.length_a   1.000
_cell.length_b   1.000
_cell.length_c   1.000
_cell.angle_alpha   90.00
_cell.angle_beta   90.00
_cell.angle_gamma   90.00
#
_symmetry.space_group_name_H-M   'P 1'
#
loop_
_entity.id
_entity.type
_entity.pdbx_description
1 polymer ?
#
loop_
_entity_poly.entity_id
_entity_poly.type
_entity_poly.pdbx_seq_one_letter_code
_entity_poly.pdbx_strand_id
1 'polypeptide(L)'
;MKKRFPFVLSLLVIGLISCSGSAEDVTQIPSATATPSATGIPTPPDLATPAIEPPGKVLANPDTAPATTQFSDAPDRDLFRLTKELVPGTGDVPRVVTGDTTEHVVGRTDTFWLVNPSDPETYQSEFELVHITPHAYWYVENGLDVSLSGIERSAYVFEEDIYPVVTGIFGSEWNPGIDNDPHLNILNATLSGVAGYYSSTDEYPTSVRPKSNQREMIYINAATVLPGGGNYDQVLAHELQHAIHWNVDPSEDTWINEGLAELSSSIALNSTFSIRHFLRSSPISLINWPTSSVGGIANYGASSLFMHFFSEHYGGHDGLRILVAQPEDSIAGINAYLEDMGYESRFDDVFREWAAANFLDGEGILGYQDLEVSATARERIRGFNESQSEVPQYAVEYTELLPMSEPFSLSFEGSTTAPLLPVDVGASGCWWSNAGDSIDATLARQVRLPTGSTATLDYEVWFEIEEDWDYLYVEVSEDDGQTWRIMETPVTSPENPIGNSFGPGYTGDSDGWVKESIDLSAHAGKDIQVRFQYVTDDAVNAIGACIRNLSIGAAGIETDDQDWESNGFIFTNNLVRQRFQVQLITSGNEPQVQQITLEADNSAEIVLEPPAEGQKLIVAVGALAEKTREPANYTLTVTPAN
;
A
#
# COMPACT_ATOMS: atom_id res chain seq x y z
N MET A 1 35.31 -6.03 -14.11
CA MET A 1 35.07 -6.60 -12.77
C MET A 1 35.09 -5.49 -11.73
N LYS A 2 34.00 -4.72 -11.63
CA LYS A 2 33.69 -3.89 -10.47
C LYS A 2 32.56 -4.64 -9.78
N LYS A 3 32.83 -5.27 -8.64
CA LYS A 3 31.78 -5.84 -7.79
C LYS A 3 30.99 -4.64 -7.24
N ARG A 4 29.74 -4.49 -7.69
CA ARG A 4 28.77 -3.64 -7.01
C ARG A 4 28.24 -4.45 -5.82
N PHE A 5 28.16 -3.80 -4.66
CA PHE A 5 27.54 -4.37 -3.47
C PHE A 5 26.04 -4.51 -3.75
N PRO A 6 25.40 -5.65 -3.42
CA PRO A 6 23.95 -5.71 -3.38
C PRO A 6 23.48 -4.81 -2.24
N PHE A 7 22.52 -3.94 -2.52
CA PHE A 7 21.74 -3.26 -1.51
C PHE A 7 20.73 -4.29 -1.01
N VAL A 8 20.76 -4.59 0.29
CA VAL A 8 19.84 -5.53 0.93
C VAL A 8 18.58 -4.76 1.25
N LEU A 9 17.47 -5.15 0.63
CA LEU A 9 16.14 -4.57 0.81
C LEU A 9 15.43 -5.30 1.96
N SER A 10 14.66 -4.55 2.74
CA SER A 10 14.17 -4.93 4.07
C SER A 10 12.72 -5.43 4.01
N LEU A 11 12.34 -6.30 4.96
CA LEU A 11 10.94 -6.61 5.27
C LEU A 11 10.10 -5.35 5.38
N LEU A 12 8.88 -5.37 4.84
CA LEU A 12 7.81 -4.55 5.42
C LEU A 12 7.10 -5.33 6.53
N VAL A 13 7.86 -5.45 7.60
CA VAL A 13 7.45 -4.99 8.92
C VAL A 13 7.02 -3.53 8.76
N ILE A 14 5.73 -3.26 8.85
CA ILE A 14 5.29 -1.89 9.05
C ILE A 14 5.90 -1.45 10.38
N GLY A 15 6.85 -0.52 10.32
CA GLY A 15 7.77 -0.30 11.43
C GLY A 15 8.07 1.16 11.62
N LEU A 16 7.47 1.73 12.66
CA LEU A 16 7.73 3.10 13.11
C LEU A 16 9.22 3.33 13.42
N ILE A 17 9.74 4.53 13.11
CA ILE A 17 11.08 4.98 13.52
C ILE A 17 10.92 6.00 14.65
N SER A 18 11.34 5.67 15.88
CA SER A 18 11.06 6.53 17.04
C SER A 18 11.95 7.78 17.15
N CYS A 19 11.35 8.92 17.55
CA CYS A 19 12.03 10.12 18.07
C CYS A 19 11.20 10.75 19.22
N SER A 20 11.86 11.19 20.30
CA SER A 20 11.25 11.45 21.61
C SER A 20 10.88 12.92 21.89
N GLY A 21 9.74 13.14 22.58
CA GLY A 21 9.34 14.42 23.18
C GLY A 21 8.18 14.27 24.17
N SER A 22 8.40 14.61 25.45
CA SER A 22 7.51 14.31 26.58
C SER A 22 7.05 15.56 27.34
N ALA A 23 5.79 15.60 27.80
CA ALA A 23 5.32 16.47 28.89
C ALA A 23 4.11 15.86 29.66
N GLU A 24 4.26 15.75 30.98
CA GLU A 24 3.35 15.20 32.03
C GLU A 24 2.17 16.16 32.33
N ASP A 25 0.91 15.71 32.40
CA ASP A 25 0.12 15.06 33.48
C ASP A 25 -0.50 16.01 34.54
N VAL A 26 -1.83 15.90 34.81
CA VAL A 26 -2.53 15.94 36.14
C VAL A 26 -4.06 15.59 35.99
N THR A 27 -4.39 14.35 36.38
CA THR A 27 -5.59 13.78 37.06
C THR A 27 -6.80 14.64 37.56
N GLN A 28 -8.07 14.18 37.43
CA GLN A 28 -8.83 13.33 38.40
C GLN A 28 -10.39 13.25 38.18
N ILE A 29 -10.93 12.05 38.40
CA ILE A 29 -12.27 11.38 38.21
C ILE A 29 -13.28 11.82 39.34
N PRO A 30 -14.66 11.64 39.36
CA PRO A 30 -15.34 10.37 39.03
C PRO A 30 -16.83 10.23 38.60
N SER A 31 -17.08 9.08 37.95
CA SER A 31 -18.18 8.06 38.09
C SER A 31 -19.67 8.48 38.08
N ALA A 32 -20.52 7.79 37.30
CA ALA A 32 -21.18 6.55 37.74
C ALA A 32 -22.34 6.04 36.83
N THR A 33 -22.42 4.71 36.73
CA THR A 33 -23.60 3.80 36.71
C THR A 33 -24.30 3.38 35.40
N ALA A 34 -24.18 2.08 35.14
CA ALA A 34 -24.76 1.21 34.11
C ALA A 34 -26.27 0.89 34.26
N THR A 35 -26.92 0.37 33.19
CA THR A 35 -27.53 -1.00 33.10
C THR A 35 -28.19 -1.25 31.71
N PRO A 36 -28.50 -2.52 31.32
CA PRO A 36 -28.27 -3.07 29.98
C PRO A 36 -29.54 -3.52 29.22
N SER A 37 -29.38 -3.97 27.96
CA SER A 37 -30.14 -5.03 27.23
C SER A 37 -30.20 -4.69 25.73
N ALA A 38 -30.28 -5.59 24.76
CA ALA A 38 -29.99 -7.01 24.61
C ALA A 38 -30.06 -7.28 23.09
N THR A 39 -29.02 -7.94 22.57
CA THR A 39 -28.96 -8.89 21.45
C THR A 39 -30.08 -8.95 20.40
N GLY A 40 -29.67 -8.84 19.13
CA GLY A 40 -30.37 -9.40 17.96
C GLY A 40 -29.36 -9.75 16.86
N ILE A 41 -29.03 -11.04 16.72
CA ILE A 41 -28.31 -11.64 15.58
C ILE A 41 -29.38 -11.99 14.51
N PRO A 42 -29.15 -11.75 13.20
CA PRO A 42 -28.94 -12.89 12.28
C PRO A 42 -28.10 -12.65 10.99
N THR A 43 -27.16 -13.58 10.76
CA THR A 43 -26.88 -14.32 9.49
C THR A 43 -25.93 -13.71 8.42
N PRO A 44 -24.92 -14.48 7.94
CA PRO A 44 -23.93 -14.02 6.96
C PRO A 44 -24.46 -14.09 5.50
N PRO A 45 -23.98 -13.23 4.57
CA PRO A 45 -24.30 -13.33 3.16
C PRO A 45 -23.41 -14.33 2.41
N ASP A 46 -24.01 -14.89 1.35
CA ASP A 46 -23.50 -15.88 0.39
C ASP A 46 -22.27 -15.39 -0.38
N LEU A 47 -21.29 -16.27 -0.58
CA LEU A 47 -20.13 -16.08 -1.46
C LEU A 47 -20.58 -15.94 -2.92
N ALA A 48 -20.44 -14.75 -3.50
CA ALA A 48 -20.66 -14.52 -4.93
C ALA A 48 -19.45 -15.01 -5.74
N THR A 49 -19.72 -15.76 -6.81
CA THR A 49 -18.73 -16.25 -7.78
C THR A 49 -18.26 -15.08 -8.66
N PRO A 50 -16.96 -14.89 -8.95
CA PRO A 50 -16.50 -13.81 -9.83
C PRO A 50 -16.99 -14.03 -11.26
N ALA A 51 -17.46 -12.95 -11.90
CA ALA A 51 -17.89 -12.95 -13.29
C ALA A 51 -16.65 -12.86 -14.21
N ILE A 52 -16.60 -13.75 -15.20
CA ILE A 52 -15.57 -13.76 -16.25
C ILE A 52 -15.80 -12.57 -17.19
N GLU A 53 -14.84 -11.65 -17.27
CA GLU A 53 -14.83 -10.57 -18.26
C GLU A 53 -14.40 -11.07 -19.66
N PRO A 54 -14.97 -10.53 -20.75
CA PRO A 54 -14.60 -10.90 -22.12
C PRO A 54 -13.27 -10.22 -22.56
N PRO A 55 -12.50 -10.84 -23.47
CA PRO A 55 -11.13 -10.40 -23.79
C PRO A 55 -11.07 -9.10 -24.62
N GLY A 56 -10.15 -8.23 -24.20
CA GLY A 56 -9.23 -7.47 -25.06
C GLY A 56 -9.82 -6.57 -26.14
N LYS A 57 -10.32 -5.40 -25.76
CA LYS A 57 -10.25 -4.23 -26.66
C LYS A 57 -9.07 -3.38 -26.22
N VAL A 58 -8.18 -3.09 -27.16
CA VAL A 58 -7.20 -2.00 -27.06
C VAL A 58 -7.90 -0.80 -26.42
N LEU A 59 -7.45 -0.37 -25.24
CA LEU A 59 -7.91 0.87 -24.63
C LEU A 59 -7.72 1.96 -25.69
N ALA A 60 -8.83 2.56 -26.11
CA ALA A 60 -8.84 3.56 -27.16
C ALA A 60 -7.92 4.73 -26.80
N ASN A 61 -7.49 5.47 -27.82
CA ASN A 61 -6.71 6.70 -27.70
C ASN A 61 -7.21 7.54 -26.49
N PRO A 62 -6.33 7.93 -25.54
CA PRO A 62 -6.73 8.53 -24.25
C PRO A 62 -7.56 9.81 -24.39
N ASP A 63 -7.54 10.43 -25.58
CA ASP A 63 -8.30 11.62 -25.96
C ASP A 63 -9.84 11.43 -25.98
N THR A 64 -10.38 10.20 -25.85
CA THR A 64 -11.82 9.94 -26.02
C THR A 64 -12.54 9.25 -24.85
N ALA A 65 -11.85 8.93 -23.75
CA ALA A 65 -12.48 8.29 -22.59
C ALA A 65 -13.18 9.33 -21.67
N PRO A 66 -14.41 9.07 -21.20
CA PRO A 66 -15.00 9.75 -20.04
C PRO A 66 -14.11 9.58 -18.79
N ALA A 67 -14.45 10.24 -17.68
CA ALA A 67 -13.79 10.09 -16.38
C ALA A 67 -14.03 8.70 -15.76
N THR A 68 -13.62 7.64 -16.46
CA THR A 68 -13.56 6.25 -16.02
C THR A 68 -12.10 5.89 -15.78
N THR A 69 -11.85 4.99 -14.83
CA THR A 69 -10.54 4.36 -14.62
C THR A 69 -10.03 3.79 -15.94
N GLN A 70 -8.74 4.01 -16.22
CA GLN A 70 -8.05 3.48 -17.39
C GLN A 70 -7.76 1.99 -17.21
N PHE A 71 -7.55 1.54 -15.97
CA PHE A 71 -7.17 0.18 -15.64
C PHE A 71 -8.22 -0.49 -14.75
N SER A 72 -8.38 -1.80 -14.93
CA SER A 72 -9.10 -2.65 -13.99
C SER A 72 -8.16 -3.07 -12.86
N ASP A 73 -8.70 -3.26 -11.66
CA ASP A 73 -7.91 -3.78 -10.56
C ASP A 73 -7.56 -5.26 -10.77
N ALA A 74 -6.47 -5.69 -10.13
CA ALA A 74 -6.08 -7.10 -10.12
C ALA A 74 -6.85 -7.83 -9.00
N PRO A 75 -7.08 -9.14 -9.12
CA PRO A 75 -7.71 -9.92 -8.07
C PRO A 75 -6.84 -9.99 -6.81
N ASP A 76 -7.47 -10.03 -5.64
CA ASP A 76 -6.77 -10.22 -4.38
C ASP A 76 -6.12 -11.61 -4.28
N ARG A 77 -5.02 -11.64 -3.55
CA ARG A 77 -4.25 -12.83 -3.25
C ARG A 77 -4.97 -13.71 -2.23
N ASP A 78 -5.15 -14.98 -2.60
CA ASP A 78 -5.62 -16.02 -1.67
C ASP A 78 -4.50 -17.06 -1.44
N LEU A 79 -3.81 -16.95 -0.31
CA LEU A 79 -2.72 -17.85 0.05
C LEU A 79 -3.16 -19.30 0.30
N PHE A 80 -4.41 -19.55 0.68
CA PHE A 80 -4.92 -20.92 0.82
C PHE A 80 -5.12 -21.55 -0.55
N ARG A 81 -5.70 -20.80 -1.49
CA ARG A 81 -5.82 -21.24 -2.89
C ARG A 81 -4.46 -21.45 -3.53
N LEU A 82 -3.55 -20.48 -3.41
CA LEU A 82 -2.19 -20.59 -3.95
C LEU A 82 -1.44 -21.80 -3.39
N THR A 83 -1.52 -22.04 -2.08
CA THR A 83 -0.92 -23.21 -1.44
C THR A 83 -1.48 -24.52 -2.01
N LYS A 84 -2.80 -24.59 -2.23
CA LYS A 84 -3.44 -25.77 -2.82
C LYS A 84 -3.03 -26.01 -4.27
N GLU A 85 -2.88 -24.95 -5.05
CA GLU A 85 -2.52 -24.99 -6.48
C GLU A 85 -1.03 -25.30 -6.70
N LEU A 86 -0.14 -24.72 -5.89
CA LEU A 86 1.31 -24.67 -6.12
C LEU A 86 2.13 -25.59 -5.22
N VAL A 87 1.60 -26.02 -4.07
CA VAL A 87 2.31 -26.92 -3.15
C VAL A 87 1.76 -28.35 -3.27
N PRO A 88 2.52 -29.30 -3.85
CA PRO A 88 2.02 -30.64 -4.14
C PRO A 88 1.57 -31.41 -2.89
N GLY A 89 0.33 -31.90 -2.92
CA GLY A 89 -0.20 -32.81 -1.90
C GLY A 89 -0.80 -32.13 -0.67
N THR A 90 -0.87 -30.79 -0.64
CA THR A 90 -1.42 -30.04 0.51
C THR A 90 -2.94 -30.18 0.63
N GLY A 91 -3.67 -30.16 -0.49
CA GLY A 91 -5.13 -30.25 -0.49
C GLY A 91 -5.78 -29.05 0.21
N ASP A 92 -6.97 -29.25 0.78
CA ASP A 92 -7.66 -28.19 1.54
C ASP A 92 -7.07 -28.07 2.94
N VAL A 93 -6.64 -26.85 3.30
CA VAL A 93 -6.06 -26.53 4.61
C VAL A 93 -7.11 -25.84 5.50
N PRO A 94 -7.34 -26.30 6.74
CA PRO A 94 -8.18 -25.58 7.70
C PRO A 94 -7.60 -24.20 8.02
N ARG A 95 -8.44 -23.17 8.08
CA ARG A 95 -8.00 -21.80 8.46
C ARG A 95 -7.52 -21.69 9.90
N VAL A 96 -8.19 -22.40 10.81
CA VAL A 96 -7.84 -22.45 12.24
C VAL A 96 -7.11 -23.75 12.56
N VAL A 97 -6.16 -23.67 13.48
CA VAL A 97 -5.47 -24.85 13.99
C VAL A 97 -6.21 -25.41 15.20
N THR A 98 -6.30 -26.75 15.29
CA THR A 98 -6.87 -27.38 16.49
C THR A 98 -5.87 -27.26 17.64
N GLY A 99 -6.00 -26.21 18.43
CA GLY A 99 -5.32 -26.04 19.72
C GLY A 99 -6.13 -26.62 20.87
N ASP A 100 -5.45 -27.21 21.84
CA ASP A 100 -5.99 -27.25 23.21
C ASP A 100 -5.93 -25.80 23.73
N THR A 101 -7.03 -25.26 24.26
CA THR A 101 -7.04 -23.98 24.99
C THR A 101 -6.11 -24.12 26.18
N THR A 102 -4.83 -23.81 25.99
CA THR A 102 -3.80 -24.06 26.99
C THR A 102 -3.71 -22.79 27.81
N GLU A 103 -4.23 -22.80 29.03
CA GLU A 103 -4.12 -21.65 29.92
C GLU A 103 -2.63 -21.29 30.11
N HIS A 104 -2.21 -20.15 29.56
CA HIS A 104 -0.84 -19.67 29.65
C HIS A 104 -0.57 -19.08 31.05
N VAL A 105 0.61 -19.34 31.59
CA VAL A 105 1.01 -18.88 32.94
C VAL A 105 2.33 -18.12 32.86
N VAL A 106 2.46 -17.07 33.68
CA VAL A 106 3.70 -16.29 33.83
C VAL A 106 4.87 -17.20 34.19
N GLY A 107 6.03 -16.95 33.57
CA GLY A 107 7.25 -17.75 33.67
C GLY A 107 7.34 -18.89 32.65
N ARG A 108 6.31 -19.08 31.80
CA ARG A 108 6.39 -19.97 30.65
C ARG A 108 7.38 -19.43 29.62
N THR A 109 8.19 -20.31 29.05
CA THR A 109 9.05 -19.99 27.91
C THR A 109 8.50 -20.63 26.65
N ASP A 110 8.40 -19.85 25.58
CA ASP A 110 8.04 -20.30 24.24
C ASP A 110 9.12 -19.86 23.23
N THR A 111 9.24 -20.56 22.11
CA THR A 111 10.14 -20.19 21.00
C THR A 111 9.29 -19.67 19.86
N PHE A 112 9.64 -18.48 19.37
CA PHE A 112 8.93 -17.83 18.27
C PHE A 112 9.86 -17.66 17.08
N TRP A 113 9.27 -17.75 15.88
CA TRP A 113 9.88 -17.20 14.67
C TRP A 113 9.75 -15.68 14.70
N LEU A 114 10.80 -15.00 14.28
CA LEU A 114 10.84 -13.57 14.07
C LEU A 114 11.45 -13.33 12.71
N VAL A 115 11.24 -12.13 12.19
CA VAL A 115 11.97 -11.69 11.02
C VAL A 115 12.77 -10.45 11.33
N ASN A 116 14.00 -10.41 10.80
CA ASN A 116 14.86 -9.25 10.92
C ASN A 116 14.54 -8.27 9.79
N PRO A 117 14.02 -7.07 10.08
CA PRO A 117 13.56 -6.20 9.03
C PRO A 117 14.71 -5.66 8.19
N SER A 118 15.84 -5.33 8.82
CA SER A 118 17.00 -4.71 8.14
C SER A 118 17.79 -5.65 7.22
N ASP A 119 17.64 -6.96 7.42
CA ASP A 119 18.32 -8.02 6.68
C ASP A 119 17.33 -9.19 6.66
N PRO A 120 16.55 -9.37 5.57
CA PRO A 120 15.29 -10.11 5.53
C PRO A 120 15.51 -11.61 5.72
N GLU A 121 15.93 -12.00 6.92
CA GLU A 121 16.13 -13.35 7.37
C GLU A 121 15.19 -13.63 8.54
N THR A 122 14.56 -14.78 8.50
CA THR A 122 13.79 -15.29 9.63
C THR A 122 14.73 -16.00 10.62
N TYR A 123 14.53 -15.78 11.90
CA TYR A 123 15.27 -16.46 12.96
C TYR A 123 14.33 -16.89 14.08
N GLN A 124 14.83 -17.72 15.00
CA GLN A 124 14.09 -18.09 16.20
C GLN A 124 14.75 -17.52 17.44
N SER A 125 13.93 -17.10 18.40
CA SER A 125 14.39 -16.72 19.73
C SER A 125 13.42 -17.22 20.80
N GLU A 126 13.93 -17.37 22.02
CA GLU A 126 13.14 -17.82 23.18
C GLU A 126 12.64 -16.61 23.96
N PHE A 127 11.38 -16.67 24.41
CA PHE A 127 10.74 -15.60 25.15
C PHE A 127 10.09 -16.13 26.41
N GLU A 128 10.18 -15.37 27.51
CA GLU A 128 9.45 -15.61 28.74
C GLU A 128 8.16 -14.79 28.77
N LEU A 129 7.02 -15.43 29.08
CA LEU A 129 5.76 -14.76 29.38
C LEU A 129 5.87 -14.11 30.76
N VAL A 130 5.94 -12.78 30.81
CA VAL A 130 6.19 -12.03 32.06
C VAL A 130 4.93 -11.39 32.65
N HIS A 131 3.92 -11.13 31.82
CA HIS A 131 2.67 -10.49 32.25
C HIS A 131 1.48 -10.95 31.40
N ILE A 132 0.30 -10.97 31.99
CA ILE A 132 -0.96 -11.37 31.33
C ILE A 132 -2.03 -10.34 31.69
N THR A 133 -2.70 -9.81 30.68
CA THR A 133 -3.84 -8.89 30.80
C THR A 133 -5.08 -9.48 30.13
N PRO A 134 -6.27 -8.87 30.26
CA PRO A 134 -7.49 -9.39 29.66
C PRO A 134 -7.44 -9.64 28.14
N HIS A 135 -6.67 -8.84 27.39
CA HIS A 135 -6.59 -8.95 25.93
C HIS A 135 -5.20 -9.34 25.40
N ALA A 136 -4.18 -9.48 26.25
CA ALA A 136 -2.83 -9.75 25.77
C ALA A 136 -1.92 -10.60 26.70
N TYR A 137 -1.05 -11.37 26.05
CA TYR A 137 0.12 -12.00 26.63
C TYR A 137 1.38 -11.19 26.33
N TRP A 138 2.15 -10.88 27.38
CA TRP A 138 3.33 -10.02 27.28
C TRP A 138 4.60 -10.85 27.45
N TYR A 139 5.29 -11.05 26.34
CA TYR A 139 6.50 -11.83 26.25
C TYR A 139 7.75 -10.94 26.21
N VAL A 140 8.83 -11.39 26.83
CA VAL A 140 10.15 -10.72 26.80
C VAL A 140 11.20 -11.70 26.31
N GLU A 141 12.01 -11.27 25.34
CA GLU A 141 13.09 -12.06 24.78
C GLU A 141 14.12 -12.44 25.85
N ASN A 142 14.53 -13.70 25.87
CA ASN A 142 15.52 -14.21 26.82
C ASN A 142 16.85 -13.45 26.67
N GLY A 143 17.26 -12.76 27.74
CA GLY A 143 18.50 -11.98 27.78
C GLY A 143 18.32 -10.50 27.47
N LEU A 144 17.11 -10.05 27.13
CA LEU A 144 16.79 -8.63 27.00
C LEU A 144 16.54 -8.00 28.38
N ASP A 145 17.23 -6.91 28.68
CA ASP A 145 17.08 -6.17 29.95
C ASP A 145 15.98 -5.11 29.84
N VAL A 146 14.74 -5.50 30.16
CA VAL A 146 13.59 -4.60 30.27
C VAL A 146 13.05 -4.53 31.69
N SER A 147 12.53 -3.36 32.06
CA SER A 147 11.88 -3.15 33.35
C SER A 147 10.49 -3.81 33.36
N LEU A 148 10.27 -4.78 34.26
CA LEU A 148 8.93 -5.36 34.44
C LEU A 148 7.88 -4.30 34.78
N SER A 149 8.23 -3.29 35.60
CA SER A 149 7.32 -2.17 35.87
C SER A 149 7.04 -1.29 34.65
N GLY A 150 7.95 -1.29 33.66
CA GLY A 150 7.72 -0.65 32.36
C GLY A 150 6.70 -1.44 31.54
N ILE A 151 6.86 -2.77 31.48
CA ILE A 151 5.90 -3.68 30.83
C ILE A 151 4.51 -3.52 31.47
N GLU A 152 4.41 -3.60 32.80
CA GLU A 152 3.13 -3.43 33.52
C GLU A 152 2.48 -2.06 33.26
N ARG A 153 3.28 -1.00 33.09
CA ARG A 153 2.76 0.33 32.75
C ARG A 153 2.20 0.39 31.34
N SER A 154 2.95 -0.06 30.34
CA SER A 154 2.45 -0.09 28.96
C SER A 154 1.27 -1.05 28.81
N ALA A 155 1.26 -2.16 29.55
CA ALA A 155 0.13 -3.07 29.59
C ALA A 155 -1.14 -2.42 30.16
N TYR A 156 -1.00 -1.60 31.21
CA TYR A 156 -2.10 -0.80 31.72
C TYR A 156 -2.60 0.22 30.69
N VAL A 157 -1.70 0.96 30.02
CA VAL A 157 -2.06 1.92 28.96
C VAL A 157 -2.73 1.21 27.78
N PHE A 158 -2.24 0.03 27.42
CA PHE A 158 -2.84 -0.79 26.37
C PHE A 158 -4.30 -1.12 26.69
N GLU A 159 -4.56 -1.63 27.89
CA GLU A 159 -5.91 -2.06 28.29
C GLU A 159 -6.89 -0.89 28.51
N GLU A 160 -6.42 0.24 29.04
CA GLU A 160 -7.29 1.34 29.46
C GLU A 160 -7.44 2.45 28.40
N ASP A 161 -6.39 2.70 27.61
CA ASP A 161 -6.34 3.83 26.68
C ASP A 161 -6.28 3.39 25.22
N ILE A 162 -5.44 2.41 24.86
CA ILE A 162 -5.22 2.04 23.45
C ILE A 162 -6.31 1.09 22.94
N TYR A 163 -6.39 -0.12 23.50
CA TYR A 163 -7.28 -1.18 23.02
C TYR A 163 -8.74 -0.73 22.91
N PRO A 164 -9.38 -0.12 23.93
CA PRO A 164 -10.78 0.30 23.81
C PRO A 164 -11.01 1.43 22.80
N VAL A 165 -10.04 2.32 22.59
CA VAL A 165 -10.17 3.43 21.62
C VAL A 165 -9.98 2.90 20.19
N VAL A 166 -8.89 2.19 19.94
CA VAL A 166 -8.56 1.69 18.60
C VAL A 166 -9.60 0.68 18.14
N THR A 167 -9.98 -0.28 18.98
CA THR A 167 -11.05 -1.24 18.62
C THR A 167 -12.44 -0.60 18.53
N GLY A 168 -12.69 0.43 19.34
CA GLY A 168 -13.94 1.18 19.30
C GLY A 168 -14.16 1.91 17.97
N ILE A 169 -13.08 2.39 17.35
CA ILE A 169 -13.11 3.19 16.12
C ILE A 169 -12.95 2.34 14.87
N PHE A 170 -11.95 1.45 14.83
CA PHE A 170 -11.57 0.76 13.60
C PHE A 170 -12.20 -0.62 13.46
N GLY A 171 -12.53 -1.31 14.56
CA GLY A 171 -13.05 -2.68 14.51
C GLY A 171 -12.38 -3.60 15.52
N SER A 172 -12.20 -4.87 15.19
CA SER A 172 -11.50 -5.81 16.06
C SER A 172 -10.55 -6.65 15.24
N GLU A 173 -9.44 -7.02 15.85
CA GLU A 173 -8.52 -8.04 15.37
C GLU A 173 -9.23 -9.39 15.25
N TRP A 174 -8.59 -10.36 14.59
CA TRP A 174 -9.14 -11.70 14.51
C TRP A 174 -9.19 -12.34 15.89
N ASN A 175 -10.39 -12.42 16.47
CA ASN A 175 -10.61 -12.94 17.83
C ASN A 175 -11.71 -14.02 17.82
N PRO A 176 -11.44 -15.27 18.23
CA PRO A 176 -10.26 -15.73 18.98
C PRO A 176 -9.10 -16.24 18.11
N GLY A 177 -8.97 -15.74 16.88
CA GLY A 177 -7.75 -16.00 16.10
C GLY A 177 -7.59 -17.42 15.52
N ILE A 178 -6.41 -17.65 14.95
CA ILE A 178 -6.01 -18.92 14.32
C ILE A 178 -5.92 -20.06 15.33
N ASP A 179 -5.46 -19.81 16.56
CA ASP A 179 -5.26 -20.81 17.61
C ASP A 179 -6.43 -20.92 18.61
N ASN A 180 -7.49 -20.14 18.38
CA ASN A 180 -8.70 -20.09 19.20
C ASN A 180 -8.41 -19.59 20.64
N ASP A 181 -7.41 -18.71 20.80
CA ASP A 181 -7.13 -17.92 22.00
C ASP A 181 -7.49 -16.43 21.77
N PRO A 182 -8.30 -15.78 22.63
CA PRO A 182 -8.67 -14.38 22.45
C PRO A 182 -7.57 -13.36 22.80
N HIS A 183 -6.37 -13.78 23.19
CA HIS A 183 -5.29 -12.87 23.58
C HIS A 183 -4.31 -12.61 22.42
N LEU A 184 -4.03 -11.33 22.17
CA LEU A 184 -2.89 -10.90 21.37
C LEU A 184 -1.56 -11.28 22.05
N ASN A 185 -0.53 -11.54 21.26
CA ASN A 185 0.81 -11.86 21.76
C ASN A 185 1.75 -10.67 21.50
N ILE A 186 2.09 -9.93 22.55
CA ILE A 186 2.98 -8.76 22.48
C ILE A 186 4.40 -9.19 22.85
N LEU A 187 5.29 -9.25 21.85
CA LEU A 187 6.67 -9.69 21.99
C LEU A 187 7.63 -8.51 22.10
N ASN A 188 8.34 -8.45 23.23
CA ASN A 188 9.37 -7.46 23.49
C ASN A 188 10.74 -8.04 23.12
N ALA A 189 11.27 -7.64 21.97
CA ALA A 189 12.47 -8.21 21.36
C ALA A 189 13.56 -7.14 21.10
N THR A 190 14.76 -7.61 20.78
CA THR A 190 15.80 -6.79 20.14
C THR A 190 15.64 -6.87 18.64
N LEU A 191 15.16 -5.79 18.02
CA LEU A 191 14.98 -5.71 16.57
C LEU A 191 15.97 -4.72 15.94
N SER A 192 16.24 -4.88 14.66
CA SER A 192 17.07 -3.96 13.88
C SER A 192 16.23 -3.22 12.85
N GLY A 193 16.39 -1.89 12.76
CA GLY A 193 15.81 -1.06 11.70
C GLY A 193 14.42 -0.49 11.97
N VAL A 194 13.67 -1.04 12.93
CA VAL A 194 12.27 -0.64 13.22
C VAL A 194 12.01 -0.54 14.72
N ALA A 195 10.94 0.17 15.10
CA ALA A 195 10.44 0.22 16.46
C ALA A 195 9.47 -0.92 16.80
N GLY A 196 8.76 -1.48 15.82
CA GLY A 196 7.84 -2.61 15.98
C GLY A 196 7.32 -3.12 14.65
N TYR A 197 6.47 -4.14 14.68
CA TYR A 197 5.60 -4.59 13.60
C TYR A 197 4.51 -5.55 14.05
N TYR A 198 3.42 -5.56 13.32
CA TYR A 198 2.46 -6.64 13.21
C TYR A 198 2.87 -7.65 12.12
N SER A 199 2.54 -8.94 12.30
CA SER A 199 2.82 -9.97 11.29
C SER A 199 1.58 -10.81 10.95
N SER A 200 0.95 -10.51 9.82
CA SER A 200 -0.12 -11.31 9.19
C SER A 200 0.30 -12.76 8.93
N THR A 201 1.59 -13.01 8.67
CA THR A 201 2.17 -14.34 8.43
C THR A 201 1.94 -15.28 9.62
N ASP A 202 1.91 -14.73 10.83
CA ASP A 202 1.67 -15.51 12.04
C ASP A 202 0.22 -15.99 12.18
N GLU A 203 -0.71 -15.45 11.39
CA GLU A 203 -2.12 -15.86 11.39
C GLU A 203 -2.44 -16.94 10.34
N TYR A 204 -1.41 -17.56 9.76
CA TYR A 204 -1.56 -18.68 8.82
C TYR A 204 -1.13 -20.03 9.40
N PRO A 205 -1.81 -21.15 9.06
CA PRO A 205 -1.31 -22.48 9.41
C PRO A 205 0.08 -22.74 8.83
N THR A 206 0.89 -23.53 9.51
CA THR A 206 2.26 -23.89 9.05
C THR A 206 2.31 -24.60 7.70
N SER A 207 1.21 -25.17 7.22
CA SER A 207 1.10 -25.71 5.86
C SER A 207 0.98 -24.64 4.76
N VAL A 208 0.55 -23.42 5.11
CA VAL A 208 0.49 -22.24 4.22
C VAL A 208 1.73 -21.36 4.41
N ARG A 209 2.12 -21.12 5.67
CA ARG A 209 3.31 -20.35 6.05
C ARG A 209 4.20 -21.17 6.98
N PRO A 210 5.23 -21.88 6.48
CA PRO A 210 6.06 -22.80 7.28
C PRO A 210 6.72 -22.22 8.53
N LYS A 211 6.92 -20.89 8.57
CA LYS A 211 7.53 -20.15 9.69
C LYS A 211 6.53 -19.31 10.48
N SER A 212 5.23 -19.57 10.32
CA SER A 212 4.19 -18.93 11.13
C SER A 212 4.25 -19.39 12.58
N ASN A 213 4.04 -18.45 13.51
CA ASN A 213 3.81 -18.74 14.92
C ASN A 213 2.39 -19.22 15.22
N GLN A 214 1.46 -19.14 14.27
CA GLN A 214 0.04 -19.51 14.39
C GLN A 214 -0.63 -18.81 15.58
N ARG A 215 -0.47 -17.47 15.66
CA ARG A 215 -1.04 -16.57 16.67
C ARG A 215 -1.15 -15.15 16.11
N GLU A 216 -2.01 -14.34 16.70
CA GLU A 216 -2.07 -12.89 16.45
C GLU A 216 -0.93 -12.19 17.23
N MET A 217 0.04 -11.63 16.52
CA MET A 217 1.34 -11.23 17.08
C MET A 217 1.71 -9.78 16.78
N ILE A 218 2.13 -9.04 17.81
CA ILE A 218 2.75 -7.71 17.72
C ILE A 218 4.17 -7.80 18.28
N TYR A 219 5.15 -7.40 17.49
CA TYR A 219 6.57 -7.36 17.84
C TYR A 219 6.99 -5.93 18.12
N ILE A 220 7.73 -5.72 19.21
CA ILE A 220 8.23 -4.40 19.58
C ILE A 220 9.72 -4.48 19.87
N ASN A 221 10.46 -3.52 19.31
CA ASN A 221 11.87 -3.32 19.59
C ASN A 221 12.08 -2.69 20.97
N ALA A 222 11.85 -3.48 22.01
CA ALA A 222 11.93 -3.04 23.39
C ALA A 222 13.36 -2.67 23.84
N ALA A 223 14.37 -2.89 22.98
CA ALA A 223 15.74 -2.39 23.17
C ALA A 223 15.89 -0.89 22.80
N THR A 224 15.04 -0.34 21.94
CA THR A 224 15.13 1.07 21.46
C THR A 224 13.91 1.91 21.85
N VAL A 225 12.72 1.32 21.82
CA VAL A 225 11.48 1.90 22.37
C VAL A 225 11.17 1.21 23.69
N LEU A 226 11.55 1.84 24.80
CA LEU A 226 11.46 1.19 26.12
C LEU A 226 9.99 1.11 26.59
N PRO A 227 9.54 -0.07 27.10
CA PRO A 227 8.23 -0.21 27.74
C PRO A 227 8.01 0.79 28.88
N GLY A 228 6.78 1.27 29.02
CA GLY A 228 6.35 2.27 29.99
C GLY A 228 6.58 3.71 29.56
N GLY A 229 6.94 3.95 28.29
CA GLY A 229 7.11 5.27 27.69
C GLY A 229 6.26 5.45 26.44
N GLY A 230 5.81 6.68 26.19
CA GLY A 230 4.82 6.96 25.14
C GLY A 230 5.22 6.60 23.71
N ASN A 231 6.51 6.45 23.39
CA ASN A 231 6.94 5.95 22.07
C ASN A 231 6.61 4.46 21.89
N TYR A 232 6.73 3.67 22.95
CA TYR A 232 6.33 2.26 22.94
C TYR A 232 4.82 2.14 22.78
N ASP A 233 4.07 2.95 23.53
CA ASP A 233 2.61 2.96 23.50
C ASP A 233 2.06 3.41 22.14
N GLN A 234 2.73 4.36 21.46
CA GLN A 234 2.40 4.75 20.08
C GLN A 234 2.60 3.63 19.07
N VAL A 235 3.70 2.87 19.18
CA VAL A 235 3.93 1.69 18.35
C VAL A 235 2.82 0.66 18.58
N LEU A 236 2.48 0.38 19.84
CA LEU A 236 1.37 -0.54 20.15
C LEU A 236 0.04 -0.13 19.51
N ALA A 237 -0.32 1.15 19.56
CA ALA A 237 -1.56 1.64 18.96
C ALA A 237 -1.58 1.50 17.44
N HIS A 238 -0.44 1.75 16.80
CA HIS A 238 -0.22 1.59 15.36
C HIS A 238 -0.34 0.12 14.95
N GLU A 239 0.44 -0.78 15.58
CA GLU A 239 0.42 -2.21 15.23
C GLU A 239 -0.93 -2.88 15.51
N LEU A 240 -1.67 -2.43 16.53
CA LEU A 240 -3.03 -2.92 16.78
C LEU A 240 -3.98 -2.56 15.63
N GLN A 241 -3.80 -1.41 14.98
CA GLN A 241 -4.63 -1.05 13.83
C GLN A 241 -4.38 -2.00 12.66
N HIS A 242 -3.14 -2.41 12.38
CA HIS A 242 -2.87 -3.42 11.35
C HIS A 242 -3.53 -4.76 11.64
N ALA A 243 -3.51 -5.22 12.89
CA ALA A 243 -4.19 -6.46 13.28
C ALA A 243 -5.71 -6.39 13.05
N ILE A 244 -6.33 -5.22 13.28
CA ILE A 244 -7.74 -4.98 12.98
C ILE A 244 -7.96 -4.95 11.46
N HIS A 245 -7.11 -4.22 10.73
CA HIS A 245 -7.24 -4.06 9.29
C HIS A 245 -7.16 -5.41 8.59
N TRP A 246 -6.13 -6.20 8.89
CA TRP A 246 -5.92 -7.54 8.36
C TRP A 246 -7.14 -8.46 8.50
N ASN A 247 -7.82 -8.41 9.65
CA ASN A 247 -9.01 -9.23 9.89
C ASN A 247 -10.23 -8.81 9.06
N VAL A 248 -10.30 -7.53 8.68
CA VAL A 248 -11.45 -6.96 7.98
C VAL A 248 -11.21 -6.94 6.47
N ASP A 249 -10.07 -6.41 6.07
CA ASP A 249 -9.60 -6.27 4.70
C ASP A 249 -8.06 -6.46 4.64
N PRO A 250 -7.59 -7.65 4.20
CA PRO A 250 -6.17 -7.97 4.12
C PRO A 250 -5.48 -7.48 2.84
N SER A 251 -6.19 -6.88 1.87
CA SER A 251 -5.61 -6.49 0.57
C SER A 251 -5.32 -5.00 0.40
N GLU A 252 -5.77 -4.15 1.32
CA GLU A 252 -5.65 -2.69 1.19
C GLU A 252 -4.22 -2.19 0.94
N ASP A 253 -4.08 -1.26 0.00
CA ASP A 253 -2.83 -0.65 -0.42
C ASP A 253 -2.14 0.07 0.76
N THR A 254 -0.81 -0.02 0.77
CA THR A 254 0.09 0.49 1.82
C THR A 254 -0.30 1.88 2.33
N TRP A 255 -0.60 2.83 1.44
CA TRP A 255 -0.82 4.22 1.85
C TRP A 255 -2.07 4.41 2.70
N ILE A 256 -3.12 3.60 2.48
CA ILE A 256 -4.32 3.63 3.32
C ILE A 256 -4.05 2.90 4.62
N ASN A 257 -3.48 1.70 4.53
CA ASN A 257 -3.17 0.87 5.70
C ASN A 257 -2.30 1.64 6.71
N GLU A 258 -1.21 2.23 6.23
CA GLU A 258 -0.29 3.04 7.03
C GLU A 258 -0.88 4.37 7.49
N GLY A 259 -1.67 5.03 6.62
CA GLY A 259 -2.35 6.27 6.98
C GLY A 259 -3.31 6.08 8.15
N LEU A 260 -4.04 4.97 8.18
CA LEU A 260 -4.98 4.62 9.26
C LEU A 260 -4.26 4.16 10.53
N ALA A 261 -3.14 3.45 10.42
CA ALA A 261 -2.31 3.08 11.57
C ALA A 261 -1.62 4.29 12.22
N GLU A 262 -1.16 5.27 11.43
CA GLU A 262 -0.67 6.54 11.96
C GLU A 262 -1.82 7.33 12.64
N LEU A 263 -3.00 7.38 12.00
CA LEU A 263 -4.18 8.03 12.57
C LEU A 263 -4.62 7.36 13.88
N SER A 264 -4.53 6.03 14.01
CA SER A 264 -4.89 5.32 15.25
C SER A 264 -4.01 5.77 16.42
N SER A 265 -2.70 5.91 16.19
CA SER A 265 -1.75 6.40 17.19
C SER A 265 -2.02 7.86 17.56
N SER A 266 -2.46 8.67 16.59
CA SER A 266 -2.87 10.06 16.80
C SER A 266 -4.14 10.15 17.65
N ILE A 267 -5.18 9.38 17.32
CA ILE A 267 -6.44 9.40 18.07
C ILE A 267 -6.26 8.86 19.49
N ALA A 268 -5.52 7.78 19.67
CA ALA A 268 -5.32 7.17 20.98
C ALA A 268 -4.39 8.01 21.88
N LEU A 269 -3.34 8.63 21.31
CA LEU A 269 -2.21 9.17 22.09
C LEU A 269 -1.72 10.57 21.66
N ASN A 270 -2.40 11.25 20.73
CA ASN A 270 -2.07 12.59 20.20
C ASN A 270 -0.68 12.67 19.52
N SER A 271 -0.27 11.65 18.78
CA SER A 271 0.96 11.69 17.98
C SER A 271 0.82 12.49 16.68
N THR A 272 1.81 13.33 16.35
CA THR A 272 1.85 14.11 15.10
C THR A 272 3.24 14.11 14.45
N PHE A 273 4.06 13.09 14.70
CA PHE A 273 5.49 13.10 14.35
C PHE A 273 5.73 13.06 12.83
N SER A 274 5.15 12.08 12.15
CA SER A 274 5.29 11.84 10.70
C SER A 274 4.79 13.02 9.87
N ILE A 275 3.65 13.62 10.23
CA ILE A 275 3.03 14.79 9.57
C ILE A 275 4.03 15.96 9.43
N ARG A 276 4.82 16.25 10.49
CA ARG A 276 5.81 17.34 10.46
C ARG A 276 6.95 17.10 9.47
N HIS A 277 7.28 15.84 9.20
CA HIS A 277 8.29 15.47 8.20
C HIS A 277 7.75 15.66 6.79
N PHE A 278 6.51 15.25 6.53
CA PHE A 278 5.83 15.49 5.25
C PHE A 278 5.78 16.98 4.90
N LEU A 279 5.30 17.84 5.81
CA LEU A 279 5.17 19.29 5.55
C LEU A 279 6.52 19.98 5.26
N ARG A 280 7.64 19.34 5.61
CA ARG A 280 9.01 19.81 5.36
C ARG A 280 9.72 19.02 4.25
N SER A 281 9.04 18.11 3.58
CA SER A 281 9.59 17.35 2.45
C SER A 281 9.40 18.08 1.12
N SER A 282 10.18 17.69 0.11
CA SER A 282 9.86 18.06 -1.29
C SER A 282 8.56 17.34 -1.72
N PRO A 283 7.89 17.78 -2.80
CA PRO A 283 6.69 17.09 -3.28
C PRO A 283 6.90 15.57 -3.33
N ILE A 284 6.03 14.84 -2.64
CA ILE A 284 6.08 13.40 -2.51
C ILE A 284 4.70 12.83 -2.81
N SER A 285 4.67 11.66 -3.44
CA SER A 285 3.42 10.99 -3.77
C SER A 285 2.70 10.57 -2.50
N LEU A 286 1.38 10.79 -2.47
CA LEU A 286 0.50 10.25 -1.45
C LEU A 286 0.41 8.72 -1.55
N ILE A 287 0.25 8.20 -2.78
CA ILE A 287 -0.10 6.79 -3.00
C ILE A 287 1.07 5.93 -3.51
N ASN A 288 2.04 6.51 -4.23
CA ASN A 288 3.17 5.76 -4.78
C ASN A 288 4.36 5.81 -3.82
N TRP A 289 4.49 4.79 -2.98
CA TRP A 289 5.56 4.69 -1.99
C TRP A 289 6.81 4.06 -2.61
N PRO A 290 8.02 4.47 -2.18
CA PRO A 290 9.25 3.81 -2.61
C PRO A 290 9.30 2.38 -2.05
N THR A 291 9.80 1.43 -2.84
CA THR A 291 10.09 0.06 -2.35
C THR A 291 11.25 0.01 -1.34
N SER A 292 12.01 1.11 -1.22
CA SER A 292 13.05 1.26 -0.21
C SER A 292 12.50 1.88 1.08
N SER A 293 12.76 1.22 2.21
CA SER A 293 12.48 1.74 3.57
C SER A 293 13.17 3.07 3.91
N VAL A 294 14.24 3.44 3.19
CA VAL A 294 14.93 4.73 3.37
C VAL A 294 14.13 5.86 2.71
N GLY A 295 13.53 6.73 3.52
CA GLY A 295 12.85 7.95 3.08
C GLY A 295 11.32 7.94 3.23
N GLY A 296 10.73 6.82 3.64
CA GLY A 296 9.28 6.63 3.75
C GLY A 296 8.58 7.53 4.77
N ILE A 297 9.27 8.09 5.77
CA ILE A 297 8.64 8.90 6.84
C ILE A 297 7.78 10.08 6.32
N ALA A 298 8.14 10.64 5.16
CA ALA A 298 7.34 11.67 4.53
C ALA A 298 6.06 11.12 3.88
N ASN A 299 6.06 9.87 3.39
CA ASN A 299 4.87 9.17 2.91
C ASN A 299 3.92 8.81 4.06
N TYR A 300 4.44 8.31 5.19
CA TYR A 300 3.66 8.14 6.44
C TYR A 300 2.98 9.45 6.82
N GLY A 301 3.74 10.56 6.81
CA GLY A 301 3.20 11.87 7.15
C GLY A 301 2.16 12.40 6.15
N ALA A 302 2.32 12.12 4.86
CA ALA A 302 1.36 12.49 3.83
C ALA A 302 0.04 11.74 4.02
N SER A 303 0.12 10.43 4.21
CA SER A 303 -1.04 9.55 4.35
C SER A 303 -1.75 9.76 5.68
N SER A 304 -1.01 9.90 6.78
CA SER A 304 -1.56 10.30 8.09
C SER A 304 -2.32 11.63 7.99
N LEU A 305 -1.72 12.66 7.39
CA LEU A 305 -2.37 13.96 7.24
C LEU A 305 -3.60 13.90 6.32
N PHE A 306 -3.54 13.10 5.25
CA PHE A 306 -4.70 12.84 4.40
C PHE A 306 -5.83 12.15 5.17
N MET A 307 -5.54 11.13 6.00
CA MET A 307 -6.55 10.43 6.79
C MET A 307 -7.14 11.30 7.91
N HIS A 308 -6.34 12.20 8.49
CA HIS A 308 -6.85 13.25 9.37
C HIS A 308 -7.85 14.15 8.63
N PHE A 309 -7.46 14.72 7.49
CA PHE A 309 -8.36 15.54 6.67
C PHE A 309 -9.63 14.78 6.28
N PHE A 310 -9.46 13.56 5.80
CA PHE A 310 -10.53 12.72 5.30
C PHE A 310 -11.54 12.40 6.40
N SER A 311 -11.07 11.92 7.56
CA SER A 311 -11.95 11.60 8.69
C SER A 311 -12.67 12.84 9.24
N GLU A 312 -12.00 14.00 9.33
CA GLU A 312 -12.63 15.22 9.84
C GLU A 312 -13.77 15.74 8.94
N HIS A 313 -13.62 15.62 7.62
CA HIS A 313 -14.56 16.21 6.65
C HIS A 313 -15.52 15.21 6.01
N TYR A 314 -15.19 13.92 6.03
CA TYR A 314 -15.91 12.85 5.34
C TYR A 314 -16.24 11.68 6.29
N GLY A 315 -17.11 11.92 7.26
CA GLY A 315 -17.76 10.88 8.06
C GLY A 315 -17.36 10.81 9.54
N GLY A 316 -16.36 11.57 9.98
CA GLY A 316 -15.86 11.53 11.35
C GLY A 316 -15.20 10.20 11.70
N HIS A 317 -14.83 10.03 12.97
CA HIS A 317 -14.30 8.76 13.46
C HIS A 317 -15.32 7.61 13.33
N ASP A 318 -16.63 7.91 13.36
CA ASP A 318 -17.70 6.91 13.16
C ASP A 318 -17.65 6.28 11.76
N GLY A 319 -17.11 7.00 10.76
CA GLY A 319 -16.93 6.52 9.40
C GLY A 319 -15.72 5.61 9.21
N LEU A 320 -14.70 5.68 10.07
CA LEU A 320 -13.43 4.96 9.87
C LEU A 320 -13.61 3.43 9.84
N ARG A 321 -14.55 2.89 10.60
CA ARG A 321 -14.90 1.46 10.54
C ARG A 321 -15.46 1.02 9.18
N ILE A 322 -16.19 1.92 8.50
CA ILE A 322 -16.77 1.65 7.18
C ILE A 322 -15.67 1.75 6.12
N LEU A 323 -14.73 2.68 6.30
CA LEU A 323 -13.55 2.82 5.42
C LEU A 323 -12.67 1.58 5.49
N VAL A 324 -12.29 1.12 6.69
CA VAL A 324 -11.50 -0.12 6.91
C VAL A 324 -12.19 -1.38 6.33
N ALA A 325 -13.51 -1.31 6.11
CA ALA A 325 -14.29 -2.44 5.62
C ALA A 325 -14.65 -2.34 4.13
N GLN A 326 -14.09 -1.36 3.41
CA GLN A 326 -14.22 -1.33 1.95
C GLN A 326 -13.44 -2.49 1.35
N PRO A 327 -14.03 -3.28 0.44
CA PRO A 327 -13.33 -4.38 -0.22
C PRO A 327 -12.54 -3.95 -1.45
N GLU A 328 -12.77 -2.73 -1.96
CA GLU A 328 -11.95 -2.16 -3.02
C GLU A 328 -10.74 -1.46 -2.41
N ASP A 329 -9.57 -1.62 -3.01
CA ASP A 329 -8.35 -1.02 -2.47
C ASP A 329 -8.13 0.42 -2.99
N SER A 330 -7.28 1.17 -2.29
CA SER A 330 -6.67 2.40 -2.76
C SER A 330 -7.70 3.49 -3.10
N ILE A 331 -7.49 4.19 -4.22
CA ILE A 331 -8.43 5.21 -4.71
C ILE A 331 -9.84 4.62 -4.95
N ALA A 332 -9.96 3.35 -5.33
CA ALA A 332 -11.25 2.70 -5.54
C ALA A 332 -11.99 2.55 -4.19
N GLY A 333 -11.31 2.10 -3.14
CA GLY A 333 -11.83 2.05 -1.77
C GLY A 333 -12.30 3.38 -1.22
N ILE A 334 -11.52 4.44 -1.40
CA ILE A 334 -11.92 5.81 -1.01
C ILE A 334 -13.21 6.24 -1.73
N ASN A 335 -13.31 5.95 -3.03
CA ASN A 335 -14.50 6.30 -3.81
C ASN A 335 -15.73 5.48 -3.40
N ALA A 336 -15.55 4.18 -3.13
CA ALA A 336 -16.60 3.29 -2.66
C ALA A 336 -17.13 3.74 -1.28
N TYR A 337 -16.23 4.05 -0.33
CA TYR A 337 -16.59 4.62 0.96
C TYR A 337 -17.39 5.92 0.82
N LEU A 338 -16.93 6.86 -0.02
CA LEU A 338 -17.61 8.13 -0.23
C LEU A 338 -19.01 7.92 -0.80
N GLU A 339 -19.18 6.97 -1.73
CA GLU A 339 -20.47 6.60 -2.29
C GLU A 339 -21.41 5.98 -1.24
N ASP A 340 -20.91 5.04 -0.45
CA ASP A 340 -21.65 4.37 0.64
C ASP A 340 -22.12 5.36 1.71
N MET A 341 -21.27 6.35 2.01
CA MET A 341 -21.59 7.43 2.97
C MET A 341 -22.47 8.52 2.35
N GLY A 342 -22.81 8.43 1.06
CA GLY A 342 -23.74 9.33 0.37
C GLY A 342 -23.12 10.65 -0.08
N TYR A 343 -21.80 10.72 -0.21
CA TYR A 343 -21.09 11.88 -0.76
C TYR A 343 -21.07 11.84 -2.29
N GLU A 344 -21.28 13.02 -2.89
CA GLU A 344 -21.08 13.22 -4.33
C GLU A 344 -19.59 13.36 -4.69
N SER A 345 -18.76 13.76 -3.73
CA SER A 345 -17.30 13.87 -3.89
C SER A 345 -16.67 12.53 -4.24
N ARG A 346 -15.57 12.59 -4.97
CA ARG A 346 -14.67 11.45 -5.24
C ARG A 346 -13.26 11.80 -4.78
N PHE A 347 -12.34 10.83 -4.80
CA PHE A 347 -10.95 11.00 -4.38
C PHE A 347 -10.30 12.25 -4.98
N ASP A 348 -10.50 12.50 -6.28
CA ASP A 348 -9.98 13.68 -6.96
C ASP A 348 -10.46 15.00 -6.32
N ASP A 349 -11.68 15.05 -5.79
CA ASP A 349 -12.20 16.21 -5.07
C ASP A 349 -11.55 16.37 -3.70
N VAL A 350 -11.45 15.27 -2.95
CA VAL A 350 -10.82 15.24 -1.63
C VAL A 350 -9.34 15.63 -1.73
N PHE A 351 -8.61 15.08 -2.68
CA PHE A 351 -7.19 15.38 -2.91
C PHE A 351 -6.97 16.87 -3.20
N ARG A 352 -7.88 17.48 -3.98
CA ARG A 352 -7.85 18.91 -4.30
C ARG A 352 -8.10 19.78 -3.07
N GLU A 353 -9.08 19.41 -2.25
CA GLU A 353 -9.41 20.14 -1.03
C GLU A 353 -8.30 20.01 0.01
N TRP A 354 -7.77 18.80 0.19
CA TRP A 354 -6.61 18.50 1.02
C TRP A 354 -5.38 19.34 0.61
N ALA A 355 -5.11 19.46 -0.69
CA ALA A 355 -4.05 20.33 -1.21
C ALA A 355 -4.24 21.81 -0.81
N ALA A 356 -5.47 22.32 -0.83
CA ALA A 356 -5.72 23.69 -0.39
C ALA A 356 -5.60 23.82 1.14
N ALA A 357 -6.15 22.86 1.89
CA ALA A 357 -6.13 22.85 3.35
C ALA A 357 -4.71 22.77 3.91
N ASN A 358 -3.84 21.96 3.30
CA ASN A 358 -2.45 21.84 3.67
C ASN A 358 -1.69 23.17 3.65
N PHE A 359 -2.03 24.08 2.73
CA PHE A 359 -1.36 25.37 2.63
C PHE A 359 -2.00 26.44 3.51
N LEU A 360 -3.33 26.43 3.62
CA LEU A 360 -4.08 27.50 4.27
C LEU A 360 -4.28 27.30 5.77
N ASP A 361 -4.63 26.08 6.17
CA ASP A 361 -5.10 25.74 7.52
C ASP A 361 -6.15 26.73 8.04
N GLY A 362 -7.20 26.93 7.24
CA GLY A 362 -8.29 27.86 7.46
C GLY A 362 -9.54 27.23 8.09
N GLU A 363 -10.67 27.90 7.94
CA GLU A 363 -11.96 27.42 8.47
C GLU A 363 -12.62 26.40 7.54
N GLY A 364 -13.34 25.42 8.12
CA GLY A 364 -14.11 24.42 7.38
C GLY A 364 -13.22 23.52 6.52
N ILE A 365 -13.64 23.23 5.28
CA ILE A 365 -12.93 22.33 4.34
C ILE A 365 -11.51 22.79 3.97
N LEU A 366 -11.12 24.01 4.36
CA LEU A 366 -9.81 24.59 4.07
C LEU A 366 -8.82 24.46 5.23
N GLY A 367 -9.11 23.68 6.27
CA GLY A 367 -8.17 23.45 7.36
C GLY A 367 -8.50 22.24 8.21
N TYR A 368 -7.90 22.22 9.40
CA TYR A 368 -7.90 21.11 10.33
C TYR A 368 -8.44 21.54 11.70
N GLN A 369 -9.18 20.66 12.38
CA GLN A 369 -9.76 20.99 13.69
C GLN A 369 -8.73 20.89 14.81
N ASP A 370 -7.95 19.81 14.81
CA ASP A 370 -7.06 19.45 15.92
C ASP A 370 -5.56 19.52 15.57
N LEU A 371 -5.23 19.92 14.33
CA LEU A 371 -3.86 20.04 13.84
C LEU A 371 -3.52 21.47 13.41
N GLU A 372 -2.26 21.88 13.63
CA GLU A 372 -1.71 23.10 13.04
C GLU A 372 -0.84 22.71 11.83
N VAL A 373 -1.29 23.09 10.64
CA VAL A 373 -0.74 22.62 9.36
C VAL A 373 -0.26 23.81 8.54
N SER A 374 0.94 23.69 7.95
CA SER A 374 1.44 24.73 7.05
C SER A 374 2.44 24.17 6.05
N ALA A 375 1.96 23.85 4.86
CA ALA A 375 2.79 23.54 3.71
C ALA A 375 3.54 24.80 3.22
N THR A 376 4.72 24.59 2.64
CA THR A 376 5.58 25.70 2.18
C THR A 376 5.70 25.71 0.66
N ALA A 377 5.53 26.89 0.06
CA ALA A 377 5.89 27.13 -1.32
C ALA A 377 7.42 27.14 -1.48
N ARG A 378 7.94 26.15 -2.20
CA ARG A 378 9.38 25.97 -2.44
C ARG A 378 9.84 26.71 -3.69
N GLU A 379 8.99 26.73 -4.70
CA GLU A 379 9.24 27.42 -5.96
C GLU A 379 8.70 28.84 -5.93
N ARG A 380 9.36 29.74 -6.66
CA ARG A 380 8.98 31.16 -6.75
C ARG A 380 9.19 31.71 -8.14
N ILE A 381 8.16 32.33 -8.71
CA ILE A 381 8.27 33.06 -9.98
C ILE A 381 8.38 34.56 -9.69
N ARG A 382 9.39 35.21 -10.26
CA ARG A 382 9.65 36.65 -10.06
C ARG A 382 9.44 37.44 -11.35
N GLY A 383 8.47 38.36 -11.31
CA GLY A 383 8.14 39.20 -12.47
C GLY A 383 7.63 38.34 -13.63
N PHE A 384 7.87 38.79 -14.87
CA PHE A 384 7.48 38.07 -16.06
C PHE A 384 8.52 37.03 -16.44
N ASN A 385 8.38 35.82 -15.89
CA ASN A 385 9.30 34.71 -16.11
C ASN A 385 8.52 33.38 -16.15
N GLU A 386 9.21 32.32 -16.54
CA GLU A 386 8.69 30.95 -16.53
C GLU A 386 9.40 30.08 -15.48
N SER A 387 8.73 29.02 -15.07
CA SER A 387 9.27 27.93 -14.26
C SER A 387 8.80 26.60 -14.86
N GLN A 388 9.74 25.67 -15.00
CA GLN A 388 9.48 24.30 -15.41
C GLN A 388 9.69 23.40 -14.20
N SER A 389 8.79 22.44 -14.00
CA SER A 389 8.87 21.52 -12.87
C SER A 389 8.46 20.10 -13.26
N GLU A 390 8.90 19.17 -12.42
CA GLU A 390 8.66 17.73 -12.50
C GLU A 390 8.15 17.28 -11.13
N VAL A 391 6.92 16.79 -11.06
CA VAL A 391 6.22 16.47 -9.81
C VAL A 391 5.78 15.00 -9.82
N PRO A 392 6.05 14.23 -8.75
CA PRO A 392 5.55 12.85 -8.66
C PRO A 392 4.03 12.79 -8.79
N GLN A 393 3.49 11.71 -9.37
CA GLN A 393 2.04 11.52 -9.41
C GLN A 393 1.46 11.51 -8.00
N TYR A 394 0.27 12.05 -7.84
CA TYR A 394 -0.44 12.19 -6.57
C TYR A 394 0.36 12.95 -5.49
N ALA A 395 1.23 13.85 -5.93
CA ALA A 395 1.90 14.85 -5.09
C ALA A 395 1.36 16.25 -5.39
N VAL A 396 1.57 17.18 -4.45
CA VAL A 396 1.21 18.60 -4.61
C VAL A 396 2.47 19.45 -4.53
N GLU A 397 2.65 20.32 -5.51
CA GLU A 397 3.67 21.36 -5.49
C GLU A 397 3.06 22.75 -5.36
N TYR A 398 3.68 23.60 -4.55
CA TYR A 398 3.26 24.98 -4.31
C TYR A 398 4.31 25.96 -4.85
N THR A 399 3.90 26.82 -5.79
CA THR A 399 4.73 27.89 -6.36
C THR A 399 4.19 29.25 -5.92
N GLU A 400 5.03 30.09 -5.31
CA GLU A 400 4.66 31.46 -4.97
C GLU A 400 4.90 32.41 -6.16
N LEU A 401 3.86 33.12 -6.57
CA LEU A 401 3.98 34.22 -7.53
C LEU A 401 4.34 35.49 -6.77
N LEU A 402 5.57 35.98 -6.96
CA LEU A 402 6.03 37.17 -6.25
C LEU A 402 5.30 38.43 -6.77
N PRO A 403 5.02 39.41 -5.89
CA PRO A 403 4.15 40.54 -6.22
C PRO A 403 4.53 41.28 -7.50
N MET A 404 3.52 41.55 -8.32
CA MET A 404 3.59 42.40 -9.50
C MET A 404 2.77 43.68 -9.25
N SER A 405 3.15 44.80 -9.85
CA SER A 405 2.45 46.08 -9.65
C SER A 405 1.29 46.32 -10.62
N GLU A 406 1.19 45.50 -11.66
CA GLU A 406 0.23 45.61 -12.75
C GLU A 406 -0.43 44.25 -12.97
N PRO A 407 -1.64 44.20 -13.58
CA PRO A 407 -2.25 42.95 -14.01
C PRO A 407 -1.33 42.11 -14.90
N PHE A 408 -1.40 40.80 -14.75
CA PHE A 408 -0.53 39.85 -15.44
C PHE A 408 -1.31 38.61 -15.90
N SER A 409 -0.81 37.93 -16.92
CA SER A 409 -1.32 36.62 -17.35
C SER A 409 -0.50 35.52 -16.70
N LEU A 410 -1.18 34.50 -16.18
CA LEU A 410 -0.59 33.23 -15.75
C LEU A 410 -1.05 32.16 -16.75
N SER A 411 -0.10 31.51 -17.40
CA SER A 411 -0.36 30.32 -18.21
C SER A 411 0.23 29.06 -17.57
N PHE A 412 -0.48 27.95 -17.76
CA PHE A 412 -0.08 26.61 -17.36
C PHE A 412 -0.05 25.73 -18.61
N GLU A 413 1.01 24.93 -18.76
CA GLU A 413 1.13 23.91 -19.81
C GLU A 413 1.64 22.61 -19.19
N GLY A 414 0.81 21.56 -19.21
CA GLY A 414 1.16 20.23 -18.73
C GLY A 414 1.25 19.20 -19.85
N SER A 415 1.98 18.12 -19.61
CA SER A 415 1.92 16.93 -20.47
C SER A 415 0.51 16.30 -20.48
N THR A 416 0.06 15.75 -21.61
CA THR A 416 -1.26 15.08 -21.74
C THR A 416 -1.20 13.58 -21.54
N THR A 417 0.01 13.00 -21.61
CA THR A 417 0.27 11.58 -21.38
C THR A 417 1.56 11.40 -20.60
N ALA A 418 1.64 10.32 -19.82
CA ALA A 418 2.85 9.84 -19.19
C ALA A 418 3.13 8.38 -19.61
N PRO A 419 4.38 7.90 -19.57
CA PRO A 419 4.65 6.48 -19.66
C PRO A 419 4.03 5.75 -18.44
N LEU A 420 3.55 4.52 -18.62
CA LEU A 420 3.16 3.64 -17.50
C LEU A 420 4.39 3.02 -16.82
N LEU A 421 5.34 2.58 -17.65
CA LEU A 421 6.52 1.81 -17.31
C LEU A 421 7.78 2.58 -17.77
N PRO A 422 8.90 2.50 -17.02
CA PRO A 422 10.18 3.11 -17.36
C PRO A 422 10.93 2.37 -18.50
N VAL A 423 10.21 1.69 -19.40
CA VAL A 423 10.79 0.90 -20.49
C VAL A 423 10.04 1.09 -21.81
N ASP A 424 10.75 1.06 -22.93
CA ASP A 424 10.11 1.00 -24.25
C ASP A 424 9.49 -0.38 -24.49
N VAL A 425 8.16 -0.44 -24.55
CA VAL A 425 7.39 -1.66 -24.80
C VAL A 425 7.31 -2.01 -26.28
N GLY A 426 7.72 -1.09 -27.18
CA GLY A 426 7.65 -1.25 -28.62
C GLY A 426 6.24 -1.07 -29.18
N ALA A 427 6.14 -0.99 -30.51
CA ALA A 427 4.87 -0.71 -31.20
C ALA A 427 3.80 -1.81 -31.03
N SER A 428 4.21 -3.02 -30.65
CA SER A 428 3.31 -4.14 -30.37
C SER A 428 2.71 -4.09 -28.96
N GLY A 429 3.21 -3.24 -28.05
CA GLY A 429 2.80 -3.27 -26.65
C GLY A 429 3.31 -4.49 -25.90
N CYS A 430 2.79 -4.67 -24.68
CA CYS A 430 3.07 -5.82 -23.82
C CYS A 430 1.90 -6.07 -22.84
N TRP A 431 1.83 -7.28 -22.30
CA TRP A 431 0.95 -7.65 -21.20
C TRP A 431 1.60 -7.27 -19.88
N TRP A 432 1.10 -6.23 -19.24
CA TRP A 432 1.56 -5.76 -17.93
C TRP A 432 0.81 -6.49 -16.81
N SER A 433 1.53 -6.85 -15.74
CA SER A 433 1.03 -7.66 -14.63
C SER A 433 0.03 -6.97 -13.71
N ASN A 434 -0.28 -5.70 -13.96
CA ASN A 434 -0.81 -4.78 -12.97
C ASN A 434 0.19 -4.47 -11.85
N ALA A 435 -0.23 -3.61 -10.93
CA ALA A 435 0.51 -3.27 -9.72
C ALA A 435 -0.48 -2.96 -8.59
N GLY A 436 -0.21 -3.51 -7.41
CA GLY A 436 -0.94 -3.31 -6.16
C GLY A 436 -0.35 -4.21 -5.08
N ASP A 437 -0.67 -3.92 -3.83
CA ASP A 437 -0.35 -4.80 -2.71
C ASP A 437 -1.33 -5.99 -2.68
N SER A 438 -0.91 -7.14 -2.17
CA SER A 438 -1.75 -8.33 -2.00
C SER A 438 -2.52 -8.79 -3.24
N ILE A 439 -1.96 -8.69 -4.44
CA ILE A 439 -2.62 -9.11 -5.69
C ILE A 439 -2.16 -10.49 -6.20
N ASP A 440 -3.03 -11.15 -6.97
CA ASP A 440 -2.75 -12.37 -7.75
C ASP A 440 -3.29 -12.20 -9.19
N ALA A 441 -2.45 -11.66 -10.06
CA ALA A 441 -2.75 -11.47 -11.48
C ALA A 441 -2.28 -12.66 -12.31
N THR A 442 -3.09 -13.11 -13.26
CA THR A 442 -2.77 -14.23 -14.15
C THR A 442 -3.00 -13.92 -15.63
N LEU A 443 -2.17 -14.53 -16.48
CA LEU A 443 -2.30 -14.53 -17.94
C LEU A 443 -2.11 -15.97 -18.44
N ALA A 444 -3.19 -16.60 -18.91
CA ALA A 444 -3.22 -18.04 -19.19
C ALA A 444 -3.57 -18.38 -20.65
N ARG A 445 -3.13 -19.55 -21.10
CA ARG A 445 -3.42 -20.09 -22.42
C ARG A 445 -3.56 -21.61 -22.40
N GLN A 446 -4.68 -22.12 -22.91
CA GLN A 446 -4.85 -23.54 -23.16
C GLN A 446 -4.26 -23.96 -24.52
N VAL A 447 -3.50 -25.05 -24.55
CA VAL A 447 -2.80 -25.53 -25.75
C VAL A 447 -2.80 -27.05 -25.85
N ARG A 448 -3.10 -27.56 -27.04
CA ARG A 448 -2.90 -28.97 -27.42
C ARG A 448 -1.53 -29.15 -28.09
N LEU A 449 -0.60 -29.86 -27.46
CA LEU A 449 0.71 -30.14 -28.05
C LEU A 449 0.72 -31.40 -28.92
N PRO A 450 1.14 -31.35 -30.19
CA PRO A 450 1.17 -32.53 -31.05
C PRO A 450 1.99 -33.69 -30.45
N THR A 451 1.57 -34.93 -30.71
CA THR A 451 2.31 -36.10 -30.21
C THR A 451 3.71 -36.15 -30.82
N GLY A 452 4.74 -36.22 -29.97
CA GLY A 452 6.14 -36.31 -30.38
C GLY A 452 6.75 -35.01 -30.92
N SER A 453 6.08 -33.85 -30.74
CA SER A 453 6.65 -32.55 -31.09
C SER A 453 7.72 -32.10 -30.10
N THR A 454 8.72 -31.37 -30.60
CA THR A 454 9.54 -30.48 -29.78
C THR A 454 8.81 -29.15 -29.63
N ALA A 455 8.41 -28.77 -28.42
CA ALA A 455 7.62 -27.57 -28.15
C ALA A 455 8.38 -26.63 -27.22
N THR A 456 8.37 -25.34 -27.55
CA THR A 456 8.94 -24.28 -26.70
C THR A 456 7.89 -23.20 -26.47
N LEU A 457 7.89 -22.61 -25.27
CA LEU A 457 7.29 -21.31 -25.00
C LEU A 457 8.42 -20.27 -25.07
N ASP A 458 8.35 -19.38 -26.05
CA ASP A 458 9.32 -18.31 -26.25
C ASP A 458 8.64 -16.96 -25.96
N TYR A 459 9.31 -16.09 -25.21
CA TYR A 459 8.80 -14.79 -24.78
C TYR A 459 9.91 -13.81 -24.41
N GLU A 460 9.56 -12.53 -24.29
CA GLU A 460 10.39 -11.50 -23.66
C GLU A 460 9.70 -11.01 -22.39
N VAL A 461 10.47 -10.85 -21.32
CA VAL A 461 10.00 -10.33 -20.03
C VAL A 461 10.85 -9.15 -19.58
N TRP A 462 10.20 -8.12 -19.07
CA TRP A 462 10.79 -7.03 -18.31
C TRP A 462 10.09 -6.98 -16.96
N PHE A 463 10.83 -6.74 -15.88
CA PHE A 463 10.25 -6.63 -14.54
C PHE A 463 11.06 -5.67 -13.67
N GLU A 464 10.32 -4.94 -12.83
CA GLU A 464 10.79 -4.19 -11.67
C GLU A 464 9.77 -4.47 -10.56
N ILE A 465 10.08 -5.48 -9.74
CA ILE A 465 9.25 -6.06 -8.67
C ILE A 465 10.06 -6.14 -7.39
N GLU A 466 9.40 -6.17 -6.22
CA GLU A 466 10.12 -6.15 -4.95
C GLU A 466 10.96 -7.42 -4.76
N GLU A 467 12.29 -7.25 -4.61
CA GLU A 467 13.26 -8.35 -4.63
C GLU A 467 13.10 -9.27 -3.41
N ASP A 468 12.87 -10.55 -3.67
CA ASP A 468 12.62 -11.62 -2.72
C ASP A 468 11.28 -11.54 -1.95
N TRP A 469 10.42 -10.57 -2.29
CA TRP A 469 9.09 -10.32 -1.71
C TRP A 469 7.98 -10.72 -2.66
N ASP A 470 8.03 -10.13 -3.86
CA ASP A 470 7.11 -10.32 -4.96
C ASP A 470 7.69 -11.28 -6.00
N TYR A 471 6.81 -12.07 -6.62
CA TYR A 471 7.24 -13.06 -7.61
C TYR A 471 6.32 -13.13 -8.81
N LEU A 472 6.93 -13.17 -10.00
CA LEU A 472 6.27 -13.60 -11.23
C LEU A 472 6.71 -15.04 -11.56
N TYR A 473 5.75 -15.92 -11.78
CA TYR A 473 5.96 -17.32 -12.14
C TYR A 473 5.54 -17.61 -13.58
N VAL A 474 6.18 -18.62 -14.18
CA VAL A 474 5.68 -19.29 -15.39
C VAL A 474 5.34 -20.72 -15.04
N GLU A 475 4.15 -21.17 -15.42
CA GLU A 475 3.56 -22.37 -14.87
C GLU A 475 2.90 -23.23 -15.95
N VAL A 476 2.88 -24.55 -15.72
CA VAL A 476 2.19 -25.50 -16.58
C VAL A 476 1.26 -26.38 -15.75
N SER A 477 0.02 -26.51 -16.21
CA SER A 477 -0.96 -27.46 -15.69
C SER A 477 -1.32 -28.52 -16.73
N GLU A 478 -1.49 -29.77 -16.29
CA GLU A 478 -1.98 -30.89 -17.09
C GLU A 478 -3.35 -31.42 -16.63
N ASP A 479 -3.96 -30.77 -15.63
CA ASP A 479 -5.17 -31.24 -14.93
C ASP A 479 -6.27 -30.17 -14.87
N ASP A 480 -6.32 -29.35 -15.92
CA ASP A 480 -7.31 -28.29 -16.10
C ASP A 480 -7.22 -27.16 -15.05
N GLY A 481 -5.99 -26.82 -14.66
CA GLY A 481 -5.71 -25.72 -13.73
C GLY A 481 -5.92 -26.07 -12.26
N GLN A 482 -6.11 -27.35 -11.92
CA GLN A 482 -6.25 -27.79 -10.52
C GLN A 482 -4.92 -27.75 -9.77
N THR A 483 -3.82 -28.11 -10.44
CA THR A 483 -2.46 -27.98 -9.92
C THR A 483 -1.53 -27.42 -10.98
N TRP A 484 -0.52 -26.69 -10.52
CA TRP A 484 0.42 -25.98 -11.38
C TRP A 484 1.86 -26.33 -11.03
N ARG A 485 2.66 -26.51 -12.07
CA ARG A 485 4.11 -26.71 -11.93
C ARG A 485 4.83 -25.44 -12.36
N ILE A 486 5.53 -24.80 -11.42
CA ILE A 486 6.44 -23.68 -11.68
C ILE A 486 7.61 -24.15 -12.55
N MET A 487 7.90 -23.36 -13.58
CA MET A 487 8.94 -23.60 -14.58
C MET A 487 10.11 -22.65 -14.31
N GLU A 488 11.27 -23.23 -14.04
CA GLU A 488 12.51 -22.48 -13.81
C GLU A 488 13.13 -21.99 -15.12
N THR A 489 13.69 -20.79 -15.11
CA THR A 489 14.50 -20.24 -16.19
C THR A 489 15.88 -19.79 -15.68
N PRO A 490 16.83 -19.45 -16.56
CA PRO A 490 18.14 -18.94 -16.13
C PRO A 490 18.10 -17.64 -15.30
N VAL A 491 16.98 -16.90 -15.32
CA VAL A 491 16.84 -15.60 -14.64
C VAL A 491 15.91 -15.68 -13.42
N THR A 492 15.11 -16.74 -13.27
CA THR A 492 14.33 -16.94 -12.03
C THR A 492 15.24 -17.22 -10.84
N SER A 493 14.92 -16.64 -9.69
CA SER A 493 15.56 -16.85 -8.40
C SER A 493 14.85 -17.99 -7.63
N PRO A 494 15.57 -18.99 -7.10
CA PRO A 494 14.98 -19.98 -6.19
C PRO A 494 14.90 -19.49 -4.74
N GLU A 495 15.39 -18.28 -4.46
CA GLU A 495 15.52 -17.81 -3.09
C GLU A 495 14.15 -17.49 -2.49
N ASN A 496 14.06 -17.72 -1.18
CA ASN A 496 12.84 -17.52 -0.41
C ASN A 496 13.20 -17.22 1.05
N PRO A 497 13.94 -16.12 1.31
CA PRO A 497 14.51 -15.88 2.62
C PRO A 497 13.42 -15.64 3.68
N ILE A 498 12.29 -15.06 3.27
CA ILE A 498 11.19 -14.64 4.14
C ILE A 498 9.94 -15.54 4.05
N GLY A 499 9.84 -16.42 3.06
CA GLY A 499 8.78 -17.43 2.98
C GLY A 499 7.61 -17.10 2.05
N ASN A 500 7.70 -16.02 1.26
CA ASN A 500 6.66 -15.61 0.30
C ASN A 500 6.66 -16.44 -0.99
N SER A 501 7.81 -17.00 -1.38
CA SER A 501 7.92 -17.71 -2.66
C SER A 501 7.36 -19.13 -2.63
N PHE A 502 6.69 -19.53 -3.72
CA PHE A 502 6.24 -20.91 -3.97
C PHE A 502 7.23 -21.75 -4.80
N GLY A 503 8.29 -21.15 -5.34
CA GLY A 503 9.29 -21.82 -6.19
C GLY A 503 10.17 -20.83 -6.96
N PRO A 504 10.97 -21.28 -7.93
CA PRO A 504 11.79 -20.36 -8.72
C PRO A 504 10.91 -19.33 -9.47
N GLY A 505 11.10 -18.04 -9.18
CA GLY A 505 10.31 -16.95 -9.78
C GLY A 505 11.19 -15.77 -10.19
N TYR A 506 10.67 -14.93 -11.08
CA TYR A 506 11.28 -13.62 -11.33
C TYR A 506 11.04 -12.74 -10.12
N THR A 507 12.07 -12.05 -9.66
CA THR A 507 12.02 -11.08 -8.56
C THR A 507 13.13 -10.04 -8.73
N GLY A 508 12.97 -8.82 -8.20
CA GLY A 508 13.92 -7.71 -8.35
C GLY A 508 13.80 -6.92 -9.65
N ASP A 509 14.95 -6.55 -10.23
CA ASP A 509 15.03 -5.77 -11.49
C ASP A 509 15.73 -6.58 -12.59
N SER A 510 15.08 -6.65 -13.74
CA SER A 510 15.56 -7.32 -14.97
C SER A 510 16.70 -6.59 -15.70
N ASP A 511 16.97 -5.32 -15.39
CA ASP A 511 17.89 -4.42 -16.11
C ASP A 511 17.55 -4.30 -17.63
N GLY A 512 16.26 -4.44 -17.97
CA GLY A 512 15.74 -4.36 -19.34
C GLY A 512 15.11 -5.68 -19.83
N TRP A 513 14.75 -5.72 -21.12
CA TRP A 513 14.08 -6.90 -21.70
C TRP A 513 14.99 -8.14 -21.75
N VAL A 514 14.54 -9.22 -21.13
CA VAL A 514 15.17 -10.54 -21.12
C VAL A 514 14.42 -11.47 -22.07
N LYS A 515 15.15 -12.24 -22.87
CA LYS A 515 14.60 -13.28 -23.75
C LYS A 515 14.64 -14.63 -23.04
N GLU A 516 13.50 -15.29 -23.02
CA GLU A 516 13.32 -16.57 -22.33
C GLU A 516 12.71 -17.63 -23.25
N SER A 517 13.06 -18.88 -22.96
CA SER A 517 12.61 -20.05 -23.72
C SER A 517 12.47 -21.25 -22.78
N ILE A 518 11.25 -21.77 -22.66
CA ILE A 518 10.92 -22.91 -21.80
C ILE A 518 10.60 -24.12 -22.68
N ASP A 519 11.27 -25.25 -22.43
CA ASP A 519 10.99 -26.51 -23.12
C ASP A 519 9.71 -27.17 -22.58
N LEU A 520 8.71 -27.28 -23.45
CA LEU A 520 7.43 -27.93 -23.20
C LEU A 520 7.36 -29.35 -23.79
N SER A 521 8.45 -29.87 -24.35
CA SER A 521 8.45 -31.17 -25.06
C SER A 521 8.08 -32.35 -24.16
N ALA A 522 8.27 -32.24 -22.84
CA ALA A 522 7.83 -33.24 -21.86
C ALA A 522 6.29 -33.43 -21.85
N HIS A 523 5.55 -32.45 -22.33
CA HIS A 523 4.09 -32.41 -22.39
C HIS A 523 3.54 -32.80 -23.79
N ALA A 524 4.40 -33.22 -24.72
CA ALA A 524 4.00 -33.58 -26.06
C ALA A 524 2.90 -34.67 -26.07
N GLY A 525 1.83 -34.42 -26.83
CA GLY A 525 0.68 -35.31 -26.88
C GLY A 525 -0.36 -35.08 -25.79
N LYS A 526 -0.22 -34.07 -24.93
CA LYS A 526 -1.21 -33.68 -23.91
C LYS A 526 -1.93 -32.37 -24.26
N ASP A 527 -3.05 -32.15 -23.58
CA ASP A 527 -3.68 -30.84 -23.41
C ASP A 527 -3.07 -30.23 -22.16
N ILE A 528 -2.55 -29.01 -22.28
CA ILE A 528 -1.95 -28.28 -21.16
C ILE A 528 -2.52 -26.87 -21.07
N GLN A 529 -2.40 -26.28 -19.90
CA GLN A 529 -2.51 -24.83 -19.71
C GLN A 529 -1.12 -24.28 -19.37
N VAL A 530 -0.78 -23.12 -19.94
CA VAL A 530 0.41 -22.34 -19.62
C VAL A 530 -0.07 -21.04 -18.98
N ARG A 531 0.52 -20.63 -17.86
CA ARG A 531 0.13 -19.43 -17.11
C ARG A 531 1.36 -18.62 -16.72
N PHE A 532 1.25 -17.30 -16.84
CA PHE A 532 2.06 -16.36 -16.08
C PHE A 532 1.25 -15.91 -14.87
N GLN A 533 1.85 -15.88 -13.69
CA GLN A 533 1.18 -15.51 -12.45
C GLN A 533 2.07 -14.53 -11.66
N TYR A 534 1.56 -13.33 -11.39
CA TYR A 534 2.24 -12.32 -10.57
C TYR A 534 1.53 -12.26 -9.21
N VAL A 535 2.28 -12.57 -8.16
CA VAL A 535 1.81 -12.57 -6.77
C VAL A 535 2.63 -11.56 -5.98
N THR A 536 1.96 -10.59 -5.37
CA THR A 536 2.60 -9.63 -4.45
C THR A 536 2.36 -10.00 -3.00
N ASP A 537 3.14 -9.41 -2.11
CA ASP A 537 2.90 -9.52 -0.68
C ASP A 537 2.10 -8.35 -0.09
N ASP A 538 2.02 -8.25 1.24
CA ASP A 538 1.05 -7.35 1.87
C ASP A 538 1.42 -5.87 1.72
N ALA A 539 2.71 -5.57 1.49
CA ALA A 539 3.28 -4.25 1.20
C ALA A 539 4.82 -4.37 1.09
N VAL A 540 5.55 -3.61 0.27
CA VAL A 540 5.15 -2.56 -0.69
C VAL A 540 5.36 -3.04 -2.11
N ASN A 541 4.41 -2.81 -2.99
CA ASN A 541 4.57 -3.21 -4.38
C ASN A 541 5.51 -2.28 -5.19
N ALA A 542 6.07 -2.81 -6.26
CA ALA A 542 6.72 -2.03 -7.32
C ALA A 542 5.78 -1.83 -8.53
N ILE A 543 6.33 -1.40 -9.68
CA ILE A 543 5.53 -1.16 -10.89
C ILE A 543 5.13 -2.45 -11.64
N GLY A 544 5.69 -3.61 -11.27
CA GLY A 544 5.28 -4.91 -11.80
C GLY A 544 6.17 -5.41 -12.96
N ALA A 545 5.59 -6.28 -13.78
CA ALA A 545 6.26 -6.92 -14.91
C ALA A 545 5.50 -6.74 -16.21
N CYS A 546 6.19 -6.81 -17.34
CA CYS A 546 5.58 -6.82 -18.67
C CYS A 546 6.13 -7.95 -19.54
N ILE A 547 5.23 -8.61 -20.27
CA ILE A 547 5.55 -9.76 -21.11
C ILE A 547 5.11 -9.48 -22.55
N ARG A 548 5.96 -9.82 -23.52
CA ARG A 548 5.63 -9.67 -24.95
C ARG A 548 6.22 -10.77 -25.80
N ASN A 549 5.86 -10.78 -27.08
CA ASN A 549 6.36 -11.74 -28.08
C ASN A 549 6.07 -13.21 -27.69
N LEU A 550 4.91 -13.46 -27.09
CA LEU A 550 4.48 -14.79 -26.64
C LEU A 550 4.28 -15.74 -27.83
N SER A 551 4.98 -16.87 -27.86
CA SER A 551 4.80 -17.87 -28.91
C SER A 551 5.01 -19.31 -28.43
N ILE A 552 4.26 -20.24 -29.04
CA ILE A 552 4.37 -21.68 -28.75
C ILE A 552 4.55 -22.46 -30.07
N GLY A 553 5.83 -22.67 -30.45
CA GLY A 553 6.23 -23.05 -31.81
C GLY A 553 5.69 -24.40 -32.33
N ALA A 554 5.51 -25.41 -31.47
CA ALA A 554 4.98 -26.72 -31.88
C ALA A 554 3.47 -26.73 -32.17
N ALA A 555 2.75 -25.79 -31.56
CA ALA A 555 1.30 -25.69 -31.70
C ALA A 555 0.89 -24.81 -32.89
N GLY A 556 1.85 -24.23 -33.62
CA GLY A 556 1.58 -23.23 -34.66
C GLY A 556 0.97 -21.95 -34.07
N ILE A 557 1.15 -21.72 -32.77
CA ILE A 557 0.71 -20.50 -32.09
C ILE A 557 1.82 -19.47 -32.25
N GLU A 558 1.68 -18.67 -33.29
CA GLU A 558 2.56 -17.54 -33.60
C GLU A 558 1.87 -16.25 -33.15
N THR A 559 2.20 -15.77 -31.95
CA THR A 559 2.10 -14.34 -31.55
C THR A 559 0.72 -13.66 -31.51
N ASP A 560 -0.42 -14.35 -31.61
CA ASP A 560 -1.71 -13.67 -31.43
C ASP A 560 -2.02 -13.51 -29.94
N ASP A 561 -1.62 -12.36 -29.40
CA ASP A 561 -1.83 -11.94 -28.01
C ASP A 561 -3.32 -11.98 -27.60
N GLN A 562 -4.24 -11.92 -28.57
CA GLN A 562 -5.70 -11.88 -28.34
C GLN A 562 -6.32 -13.14 -27.74
N ASP A 563 -5.61 -14.27 -27.79
CA ASP A 563 -6.12 -15.56 -27.34
C ASP A 563 -5.59 -15.93 -25.94
N TRP A 564 -4.81 -15.06 -25.28
CA TRP A 564 -4.46 -15.23 -23.88
C TRP A 564 -5.60 -14.73 -22.98
N GLU A 565 -5.96 -15.53 -22.00
CA GLU A 565 -7.01 -15.21 -21.02
C GLU A 565 -6.36 -14.47 -19.86
N SER A 566 -6.71 -13.20 -19.68
CA SER A 566 -6.23 -12.38 -18.58
C SER A 566 -7.21 -12.38 -17.42
N ASN A 567 -6.68 -12.41 -16.21
CA ASN A 567 -7.35 -12.03 -14.98
C ASN A 567 -6.38 -11.16 -14.17
N GLY A 568 -6.50 -9.82 -14.29
CA GLY A 568 -5.61 -8.84 -13.67
C GLY A 568 -4.50 -8.31 -14.58
N PHE A 569 -3.96 -9.09 -15.52
CA PHE A 569 -3.00 -8.59 -16.52
C PHE A 569 -3.67 -7.63 -17.50
N ILE A 570 -2.97 -6.56 -17.91
CA ILE A 570 -3.50 -5.55 -18.82
C ILE A 570 -2.57 -5.37 -20.01
N PHE A 571 -3.14 -5.47 -21.21
CA PHE A 571 -2.41 -5.17 -22.42
C PHE A 571 -2.24 -3.66 -22.58
N THR A 572 -0.99 -3.19 -22.66
CA THR A 572 -0.64 -1.77 -22.65
C THR A 572 0.29 -1.40 -23.81
N ASN A 573 0.11 -0.18 -24.33
CA ASN A 573 1.04 0.49 -25.24
C ASN A 573 2.03 1.43 -24.51
N ASN A 574 2.07 1.35 -23.18
CA ASN A 574 2.87 2.19 -22.29
C ASN A 574 2.49 3.68 -22.28
N LEU A 575 1.21 4.02 -22.46
CA LEU A 575 0.72 5.39 -22.34
C LEU A 575 -0.46 5.46 -21.36
N VAL A 576 -0.35 6.33 -20.37
CA VAL A 576 -1.45 6.71 -19.47
C VAL A 576 -1.85 8.14 -19.70
N ARG A 577 -3.14 8.43 -19.47
CA ARG A 577 -3.63 9.81 -19.50
C ARG A 577 -3.06 10.60 -18.32
N GLN A 578 -2.36 11.70 -18.61
CA GLN A 578 -1.91 12.63 -17.59
C GLN A 578 -2.99 13.69 -17.36
N ARG A 579 -3.31 13.94 -16.08
CA ARG A 579 -4.16 15.06 -15.66
C ARG A 579 -3.43 15.91 -14.64
N PHE A 580 -3.88 17.14 -14.50
CA PHE A 580 -3.44 18.06 -13.46
C PHE A 580 -4.63 18.72 -12.79
N GLN A 581 -4.48 19.01 -11.51
CA GLN A 581 -5.33 19.94 -10.78
C GLN A 581 -4.52 21.19 -10.47
N VAL A 582 -5.03 22.35 -10.86
CA VAL A 582 -4.34 23.62 -10.67
C VAL A 582 -5.24 24.57 -9.89
N GLN A 583 -4.73 25.06 -8.77
CA GLN A 583 -5.47 25.97 -7.88
C GLN A 583 -4.67 27.25 -7.68
N LEU A 584 -5.35 28.40 -7.74
CA LEU A 584 -4.81 29.66 -7.26
C LEU A 584 -5.30 29.89 -5.83
N ILE A 585 -4.37 29.91 -4.89
CA ILE A 585 -4.61 30.19 -3.48
C ILE A 585 -4.15 31.63 -3.20
N THR A 586 -5.07 32.46 -2.71
CA THR A 586 -4.76 33.80 -2.19
C THR A 586 -4.78 33.75 -0.68
N SER A 587 -3.62 33.94 -0.04
CA SER A 587 -3.52 33.95 1.42
C SER A 587 -3.95 35.30 2.02
N GLY A 588 -4.27 35.33 3.31
CA GLY A 588 -4.60 36.57 4.03
C GLY A 588 -5.66 36.33 5.11
N ASN A 589 -6.29 37.41 5.59
CA ASN A 589 -7.36 37.31 6.60
C ASN A 589 -8.64 36.64 6.06
N GLU A 590 -8.88 36.75 4.76
CA GLU A 590 -9.97 36.09 4.05
C GLU A 590 -9.35 35.27 2.92
N PRO A 591 -8.83 34.05 3.22
CA PRO A 591 -8.20 33.24 2.21
C PRO A 591 -9.21 32.83 1.13
N GLN A 592 -8.75 32.72 -0.12
CA GLN A 592 -9.57 32.32 -1.26
C GLN A 592 -8.84 31.25 -2.06
N VAL A 593 -9.61 30.28 -2.56
CA VAL A 593 -9.13 29.21 -3.44
C VAL A 593 -9.93 29.26 -4.72
N GLN A 594 -9.25 29.45 -5.85
CA GLN A 594 -9.85 29.43 -7.18
C GLN A 594 -9.31 28.23 -7.96
N GLN A 595 -10.22 27.38 -8.44
CA GLN A 595 -9.88 26.32 -9.38
C GLN A 595 -9.56 26.91 -10.75
N ILE A 596 -8.43 26.53 -11.34
CA ILE A 596 -8.07 26.87 -12.72
C ILE A 596 -8.52 25.69 -13.59
N THR A 597 -9.54 25.93 -14.41
CA THR A 597 -10.02 24.92 -15.37
C THR A 597 -9.01 24.79 -16.50
N LEU A 598 -8.56 23.56 -16.75
CA LEU A 598 -7.66 23.23 -17.85
C LEU A 598 -8.46 22.83 -19.09
N GLU A 599 -7.92 23.18 -20.26
CA GLU A 599 -8.37 22.66 -21.55
C GLU A 599 -7.99 21.18 -21.70
N ALA A 600 -8.52 20.53 -22.75
CA ALA A 600 -8.29 19.10 -22.99
C ALA A 600 -6.82 18.71 -23.19
N ASP A 601 -5.97 19.68 -23.57
CA ASP A 601 -4.53 19.51 -23.75
C ASP A 601 -3.71 19.88 -22.50
N ASN A 602 -4.35 19.98 -21.33
CA ASN A 602 -3.73 20.41 -20.07
C ASN A 602 -3.09 21.81 -20.15
N SER A 603 -3.66 22.70 -20.96
CA SER A 603 -3.30 24.12 -20.98
C SER A 603 -4.34 25.00 -20.27
N ALA A 604 -3.91 26.13 -19.72
CA ALA A 604 -4.80 27.19 -19.25
C ALA A 604 -4.10 28.55 -19.32
N GLU A 605 -4.88 29.62 -19.46
CA GLU A 605 -4.41 30.99 -19.34
C GLU A 605 -5.46 31.82 -18.56
N ILE A 606 -5.01 32.53 -17.53
CA ILE A 606 -5.87 33.40 -16.72
C ILE A 606 -5.20 34.75 -16.47
N VAL A 607 -5.99 35.82 -16.46
CA VAL A 607 -5.53 37.16 -16.09
C VAL A 607 -5.76 37.38 -14.60
N LEU A 608 -4.72 37.80 -13.89
CA LEU A 608 -4.71 38.01 -12.46
C LEU A 608 -4.42 39.47 -12.12
N GLU A 609 -5.11 39.95 -11.10
CA GLU A 609 -4.83 41.22 -10.47
C GLU A 609 -3.69 41.07 -9.43
N PRO A 610 -2.87 42.11 -9.20
CA PRO A 610 -1.92 42.13 -8.09
C PRO A 610 -2.58 41.76 -6.74
N PRO A 611 -1.93 40.95 -5.90
CA PRO A 611 -2.43 40.67 -4.55
C PRO A 611 -2.50 41.95 -3.71
N ALA A 612 -3.48 42.04 -2.81
CA ALA A 612 -3.54 43.13 -1.85
C ALA A 612 -2.32 43.10 -0.90
N GLU A 613 -2.03 44.23 -0.25
CA GLU A 613 -0.89 44.33 0.67
C GLU A 613 -0.93 43.23 1.75
N GLY A 614 0.14 42.42 1.83
CA GLY A 614 0.26 41.31 2.78
C GLY A 614 -0.33 39.97 2.31
N GLN A 615 -1.03 39.93 1.19
CA GLN A 615 -1.49 38.67 0.57
C GLN A 615 -0.37 38.03 -0.25
N LYS A 616 -0.40 36.69 -0.35
CA LYS A 616 0.43 35.91 -1.27
C LYS A 616 -0.46 35.24 -2.31
N LEU A 617 0.06 35.10 -3.53
CA LEU A 617 -0.54 34.29 -4.58
C LEU A 617 0.28 33.02 -4.72
N ILE A 618 -0.38 31.88 -4.57
CA ILE A 618 0.24 30.56 -4.59
C ILE A 618 -0.49 29.75 -5.65
N VAL A 619 0.27 29.14 -6.55
CA VAL A 619 -0.26 28.15 -7.48
C VAL A 619 0.03 26.78 -6.87
N ALA A 620 -1.02 26.03 -6.55
CA ALA A 620 -0.91 24.64 -6.15
C ALA A 620 -1.17 23.75 -7.37
N VAL A 621 -0.22 22.89 -7.70
CA VAL A 621 -0.29 21.95 -8.83
C VAL A 621 -0.25 20.52 -8.29
N GLY A 622 -1.32 19.76 -8.52
CA GLY A 622 -1.39 18.33 -8.25
C GLY A 622 -1.34 17.53 -9.56
N ALA A 623 -0.47 16.53 -9.63
CA ALA A 623 -0.38 15.62 -10.78
C ALA A 623 -1.19 14.35 -10.54
N LEU A 624 -1.94 13.87 -11.53
CA LEU A 624 -2.75 12.65 -11.43
C LEU A 624 -2.65 11.82 -12.71
N ALA A 625 -2.08 10.63 -12.62
CA ALA A 625 -2.08 9.64 -13.68
C ALA A 625 -2.10 8.25 -13.04
N GLU A 626 -3.07 7.45 -13.45
CA GLU A 626 -3.38 6.16 -12.84
C GLU A 626 -2.23 5.15 -13.05
N LYS A 627 -1.89 4.42 -11.98
CA LYS A 627 -0.87 3.34 -11.91
C LYS A 627 0.57 3.69 -12.32
N THR A 628 0.84 4.84 -12.93
CA THR A 628 2.22 5.24 -13.24
C THR A 628 2.95 5.82 -12.04
N ARG A 629 4.24 5.49 -11.95
CA ARG A 629 5.20 6.10 -11.02
C ARG A 629 6.08 7.16 -11.69
N GLU A 630 5.93 7.35 -13.00
CA GLU A 630 6.66 8.36 -13.76
C GLU A 630 6.18 9.76 -13.39
N PRO A 631 7.10 10.70 -13.09
CA PRO A 631 6.72 12.04 -12.71
C PRO A 631 6.11 12.83 -13.86
N ALA A 632 5.27 13.81 -13.51
CA ALA A 632 4.58 14.68 -14.45
C ALA A 632 5.33 15.98 -14.68
N ASN A 633 5.51 16.36 -15.94
CA ASN A 633 6.15 17.62 -16.32
C ASN A 633 5.10 18.71 -16.60
N TYR A 634 5.35 19.91 -16.11
CA TYR A 634 4.55 21.10 -16.43
C TYR A 634 5.40 22.39 -16.46
N THR A 635 4.84 23.43 -17.06
CA THR A 635 5.41 24.79 -17.11
C THR A 635 4.39 25.81 -16.62
N LEU A 636 4.84 26.72 -15.76
CA LEU A 636 4.12 27.93 -15.38
C LEU A 636 4.81 29.13 -16.00
N THR A 637 4.06 29.99 -16.71
CA THR A 637 4.60 31.20 -17.33
C THR A 637 3.80 32.41 -16.89
N VAL A 638 4.52 33.46 -16.49
CA VAL A 638 3.94 34.74 -16.09
C VAL A 638 4.32 35.81 -17.11
N THR A 639 3.33 36.49 -17.70
CA THR A 639 3.55 37.54 -18.71
C THR A 639 2.74 38.80 -18.36
N PRO A 640 3.04 39.97 -18.98
CA PRO A 640 2.14 41.12 -18.86
C PRO A 640 0.73 40.77 -19.36
N ALA A 641 -0.31 41.32 -18.72
CA ALA A 641 -1.66 41.22 -19.27
C ALA A 641 -1.77 42.05 -20.56
N ASN A 642 -2.39 41.49 -21.59
CA ASN A 642 -2.60 42.16 -22.88
C ASN A 642 -3.79 43.11 -22.88
#